data_AF-A0AAV1S388-F1
#
_entry.id   AF-A0AAV1S388-F1
#
_cell.length_a   1.000
_cell.length_b   1.000
_cell.length_c   1.000
_cell.angle_alpha   90.00
_cell.angle_beta   90.00
_cell.angle_gamma   90.00
#
_symmetry.space_group_name_H-M   'P 1'
#
loop_
_entity.id
_entity.type
_entity.pdbx_description
1 polymer ?
#
loop_
_entity_poly.entity_id
_entity_poly.type
_entity_poly.pdbx_seq_one_letter_code
_entity_poly.pdbx_strand_id
1 'polypeptide(L)'
;MSTTLRVLDLSSNVLVGELPLVTGSCAVLDLSNNRFEGNLTRMVKWGNIEYLDLSQNHLTGPIPEIAPQFLRLNYLNLSHNSLTSSLPKVITRYPKLKLLDLSSNQLDGSLLADLLMSPTLQEIHLQNNLLNGAIEFSPPSNSKSNLQVIDLSHNQFDGYFPDRFDSLTLLKVLNLAGNNLSGSLPSSMADMSLLSLLDLSQNHFTGPLPNNLSESIGSFNVSYNDLSGIVPENLRRFPTSSFYPGNSRLRLPNGPPGSNNLPGGNSGRKPINTIVKVVVIVSCVIALIILIMLAIFILYIRIRRRNLAGQVTNKGIRRHTQTNPSGTSGTGSAGALVVSAEDLVASKKGSSSEIINPDEKMAAVTGFSPSKQSHLSWSPESGDSFAAETLARLDVGSPDRLVGELYFLDDTITMTPEELSRAPAEVLGRSSHGTSYRATLDNGVFVTVKWLREGVAKQRKEFAKEAKKFANIRHPNVVGLRGYYWGPTQHEKLILSDYISPGSLAGFLYDRPGRRAPPLTWAQRLKIAVDVARGLNYLHFDRAVPHGNLKASNVLLDGPDLNARVADYCLHRLMTQAGTIEQILDAGILGYRAPELAASKKPLPSFKSDVYAFGVIMLELLTGRCADWVRLRVTEGRGADCFDPVLMPEMVNPAVDKGMKEVLGIALRCIRIFLQMAASIHFFGFLALFFTYALASDPSSLQDFCVAEANSNVMVNGVACKDPKKVEANDFSFSGLHLAGNTSNPVGSRVTTVNVVQIPGLNSLGISLVRIDYAPWGINPPHTHPRATEILTVLEGSLEVGFVTSNPENRLITKVLQKGDVFVFPIGLVHYQRNMGNANVVAIAALSSQNPGVITIANAVFGSTPEIPNDILVRAFQLDKNVVSYLQSKF
;
A
#
# COMPACT_ATOMS: atom_id res chain seq x y z
N MET A 1 21.86 20.90 12.27
CA MET A 1 21.98 20.30 10.91
C MET A 1 23.15 19.34 10.92
N SER A 2 22.99 18.14 10.35
CA SER A 2 24.09 17.17 10.25
C SER A 2 24.91 17.41 8.97
N THR A 3 26.23 17.26 9.10
CA THR A 3 27.21 17.30 8.00
C THR A 3 27.53 15.90 7.43
N THR A 4 26.95 14.85 8.00
CA THR A 4 27.19 13.44 7.62
C THR A 4 25.94 12.72 7.13
N LEU A 5 24.75 13.23 7.45
CA LEU A 5 23.48 12.66 7.03
C LEU A 5 23.33 12.76 5.51
N ARG A 6 23.26 11.60 4.84
CA ARG A 6 23.12 11.49 3.37
C ARG A 6 21.71 11.11 2.91
N VAL A 7 20.92 10.50 3.78
CA VAL A 7 19.54 10.09 3.52
C VAL A 7 18.70 10.64 4.67
N LEU A 8 17.65 11.37 4.34
CA LEU A 8 16.62 11.78 5.29
C LEU A 8 15.26 11.43 4.67
N ASP A 9 14.57 10.49 5.30
CA ASP A 9 13.20 10.11 5.00
C ASP A 9 12.35 10.46 6.22
N LEU A 10 11.38 11.34 6.02
CA LEU A 10 10.34 11.71 6.99
C LEU A 10 8.95 11.55 6.36
N SER A 11 8.83 10.70 5.33
CA SER A 11 7.61 10.50 4.56
C SER A 11 6.46 9.96 5.40
N SER A 12 5.22 10.13 4.93
CA SER A 12 4.02 9.51 5.53
C SER A 12 3.81 9.84 7.01
N ASN A 13 4.03 11.10 7.38
CA ASN A 13 3.88 11.64 8.72
C ASN A 13 2.81 12.76 8.75
N VAL A 14 2.67 13.44 9.89
CA VAL A 14 1.76 14.60 10.04
C VAL A 14 2.56 15.88 10.35
N LEU A 15 3.74 16.02 9.74
CA LEU A 15 4.59 17.20 9.91
C LEU A 15 3.97 18.41 9.22
N VAL A 16 4.01 19.56 9.90
CA VAL A 16 3.34 20.81 9.51
C VAL A 16 4.32 21.98 9.48
N GLY A 17 3.98 23.02 8.71
CA GLY A 17 4.77 24.25 8.59
C GLY A 17 5.61 24.29 7.31
N GLU A 18 6.52 25.26 7.20
CA GLU A 18 7.28 25.47 5.97
C GLU A 18 8.51 24.55 5.83
N LEU A 19 8.93 24.31 4.58
CA LEU A 19 10.12 23.53 4.24
C LEU A 19 11.41 24.01 4.95
N PRO A 20 12.36 23.12 5.24
CA PRO A 20 13.60 23.50 5.93
C PRO A 20 14.46 24.47 5.12
N LEU A 21 15.05 25.46 5.79
CA LEU A 21 15.88 26.52 5.19
C LEU A 21 17.20 26.01 4.56
N VAL A 22 17.68 24.85 5.01
CA VAL A 22 18.88 24.15 4.52
C VAL A 22 18.72 22.65 4.80
N THR A 23 19.33 21.80 3.98
CA THR A 23 19.22 20.32 4.07
C THR A 23 20.52 19.63 4.53
N GLY A 24 21.55 20.40 4.89
CA GLY A 24 22.84 19.84 5.31
C GLY A 24 23.56 19.16 4.15
N SER A 25 23.90 17.88 4.31
CA SER A 25 24.64 17.08 3.32
C SER A 25 23.79 15.96 2.68
N CYS A 26 22.46 16.03 2.81
CA CYS A 26 21.54 15.04 2.26
C CYS A 26 21.65 14.93 0.73
N ALA A 27 21.78 13.71 0.24
CA ALA A 27 21.71 13.35 -1.17
C ALA A 27 20.33 12.74 -1.52
N VAL A 28 19.71 12.05 -0.57
CA VAL A 28 18.31 11.60 -0.65
C VAL A 28 17.52 12.39 0.38
N LEU A 29 16.45 13.05 -0.05
CA LEU A 29 15.50 13.75 0.81
C LEU A 29 14.08 13.37 0.41
N ASP A 30 13.35 12.75 1.32
CA ASP A 30 11.93 12.45 1.19
C ASP A 30 11.18 13.10 2.35
N LEU A 31 10.28 14.03 2.01
CA LEU A 31 9.35 14.70 2.93
C LEU A 31 7.89 14.50 2.46
N SER A 32 7.64 13.48 1.64
CA SER A 32 6.35 13.22 1.00
C SER A 32 5.24 12.82 1.98
N ASN A 33 3.98 12.91 1.57
CA ASN A 33 2.81 12.48 2.33
C ASN A 33 2.81 13.06 3.75
N ASN A 34 2.75 14.40 3.83
CA ASN A 34 2.84 15.21 5.03
C ASN A 34 1.90 16.43 4.89
N ARG A 35 2.08 17.47 5.72
CA ARG A 35 1.33 18.74 5.65
C ARG A 35 2.28 19.94 5.63
N PHE A 36 3.39 19.83 4.90
CA PHE A 36 4.28 20.96 4.67
C PHE A 36 3.59 22.00 3.78
N GLU A 37 3.69 23.27 4.17
CA GLU A 37 2.98 24.40 3.57
C GLU A 37 3.97 25.49 3.11
N GLY A 38 3.46 26.59 2.56
CA GLY A 38 4.28 27.69 2.04
C GLY A 38 4.88 27.36 0.67
N ASN A 39 5.99 28.00 0.31
CA ASN A 39 6.52 27.96 -1.06
C ASN A 39 7.93 27.36 -1.18
N LEU A 40 8.27 26.97 -2.41
CA LEU A 40 9.53 26.30 -2.75
C LEU A 40 10.77 27.21 -2.71
N THR A 41 10.66 28.52 -2.43
CA THR A 41 11.82 29.44 -2.45
C THR A 41 12.90 29.08 -1.42
N ARG A 42 12.55 28.33 -0.36
CA ARG A 42 13.51 27.82 0.62
C ARG A 42 14.53 26.84 0.03
N MET A 43 14.21 26.21 -1.12
CA MET A 43 15.11 25.34 -1.87
C MET A 43 16.34 26.07 -2.45
N VAL A 44 16.34 27.41 -2.51
CA VAL A 44 17.47 28.23 -3.02
C VAL A 44 18.79 27.99 -2.26
N LYS A 45 18.73 27.43 -1.03
CA LYS A 45 19.92 27.07 -0.23
C LYS A 45 20.17 25.56 -0.13
N TRP A 46 19.40 24.73 -0.84
CA TRP A 46 19.61 23.28 -0.90
C TRP A 46 20.61 22.95 -2.01
N GLY A 47 21.35 21.85 -1.89
CA GLY A 47 22.29 21.42 -2.93
C GLY A 47 22.85 20.03 -2.69
N ASN A 48 23.55 19.47 -3.68
CA ASN A 48 24.10 18.10 -3.66
C ASN A 48 23.02 16.99 -3.55
N ILE A 49 21.74 17.33 -3.75
CA ILE A 49 20.63 16.38 -3.78
C ILE A 49 20.64 15.57 -5.09
N GLU A 50 20.46 14.26 -4.94
CA GLU A 50 20.43 13.21 -5.97
C GLU A 50 19.02 12.60 -6.15
N TYR A 51 18.20 12.61 -5.11
CA TYR A 51 16.78 12.22 -5.08
C TYR A 51 16.00 13.19 -4.20
N LEU A 52 14.91 13.77 -4.72
CA LEU A 52 14.00 14.62 -3.97
C LEU A 52 12.54 14.20 -4.17
N ASP A 53 11.84 13.92 -3.07
CA ASP A 53 10.39 13.76 -3.04
C ASP A 53 9.76 14.73 -2.01
N LEU A 54 8.84 15.58 -2.47
CA LEU A 54 8.01 16.47 -1.67
C LEU A 54 6.51 16.26 -1.96
N SER A 55 6.14 15.15 -2.59
CA SER A 55 4.77 14.89 -3.04
C SER A 55 3.76 14.78 -1.90
N GLN A 56 2.46 14.92 -2.19
CA GLN A 56 1.37 14.81 -1.21
C GLN A 56 1.59 15.74 0.01
N ASN A 57 1.62 17.04 -0.26
CA ASN A 57 1.80 18.12 0.71
C ASN A 57 0.91 19.33 0.33
N HIS A 58 1.01 20.44 1.07
CA HIS A 58 0.27 21.69 0.80
C HIS A 58 1.20 22.79 0.23
N LEU A 59 2.22 22.43 -0.55
CA LEU A 59 3.19 23.39 -1.09
C LEU A 59 2.55 24.22 -2.21
N THR A 60 2.89 25.51 -2.27
CA THR A 60 2.22 26.52 -3.11
C THR A 60 3.19 27.43 -3.86
N GLY A 61 2.68 28.08 -4.90
CA GLY A 61 3.42 29.06 -5.68
C GLY A 61 4.28 28.43 -6.80
N PRO A 62 5.14 29.24 -7.46
CA PRO A 62 5.91 28.79 -8.61
C PRO A 62 7.07 27.87 -8.24
N ILE A 63 7.39 26.95 -9.16
CA ILE A 63 8.67 26.22 -9.13
C ILE A 63 9.79 27.23 -9.43
N PRO A 64 10.76 27.42 -8.52
CA PRO A 64 11.76 28.48 -8.64
C PRO A 64 12.87 28.13 -9.65
N GLU A 65 13.42 29.13 -10.34
CA GLU A 65 14.40 28.95 -11.43
C GLU A 65 15.83 28.67 -10.91
N ILE A 66 16.00 27.56 -10.18
CA ILE A 66 17.23 27.24 -9.43
C ILE A 66 18.12 26.27 -10.21
N ALA A 67 19.17 26.79 -10.86
CA ALA A 67 20.04 26.00 -11.76
C ALA A 67 21.25 25.29 -11.10
N PRO A 68 22.18 25.99 -10.40
CA PRO A 68 23.56 25.48 -10.28
C PRO A 68 23.77 24.36 -9.25
N GLN A 69 22.82 24.15 -8.33
CA GLN A 69 22.98 23.25 -7.18
C GLN A 69 22.39 21.84 -7.35
N PHE A 70 21.50 21.66 -8.34
CA PHE A 70 20.82 20.38 -8.62
C PHE A 70 21.49 19.56 -9.74
N LEU A 71 22.78 19.82 -10.02
CA LEU A 71 23.61 19.12 -11.02
C LEU A 71 23.77 17.60 -10.80
N ARG A 72 23.21 17.06 -9.71
CA ARG A 72 23.19 15.63 -9.41
C ARG A 72 21.80 15.01 -9.33
N LEU A 73 20.74 15.80 -9.48
CA LEU A 73 19.35 15.36 -9.30
C LEU A 73 18.98 14.34 -10.38
N ASN A 74 18.58 13.14 -9.96
CA ASN A 74 18.16 12.05 -10.86
C ASN A 74 16.65 11.80 -10.80
N TYR A 75 16.02 12.19 -9.69
CA TYR A 75 14.60 11.99 -9.39
C TYR A 75 14.08 13.26 -8.72
N LEU A 76 13.00 13.82 -9.26
CA LEU A 76 12.28 14.95 -8.70
C LEU A 76 10.79 14.64 -8.72
N ASN A 77 10.20 14.54 -7.54
CA ASN A 77 8.76 14.40 -7.38
C ASN A 77 8.20 15.54 -6.51
N LEU A 78 7.26 16.29 -7.06
CA LEU A 78 6.51 17.38 -6.42
C LEU A 78 4.99 17.20 -6.57
N SER A 79 4.52 16.00 -6.92
CA SER A 79 3.12 15.76 -7.25
C SER A 79 2.16 15.90 -6.06
N HIS A 80 0.85 16.02 -6.33
CA HIS A 80 -0.18 16.17 -5.29
C HIS A 80 0.13 17.33 -4.32
N ASN A 81 0.29 18.53 -4.88
CA ASN A 81 0.54 19.78 -4.17
C ASN A 81 -0.38 20.88 -4.76
N SER A 82 -0.12 22.16 -4.46
CA SER A 82 -0.82 23.32 -5.04
C SER A 82 0.16 24.30 -5.68
N LEU A 83 1.17 23.75 -6.38
CA LEU A 83 2.13 24.54 -7.16
C LEU A 83 1.45 25.14 -8.39
N THR A 84 1.83 26.36 -8.73
CA THR A 84 1.17 27.23 -9.73
C THR A 84 2.16 27.76 -10.76
N SER A 85 1.69 28.37 -11.85
CA SER A 85 2.53 28.96 -12.90
C SER A 85 3.27 27.91 -13.75
N SER A 86 3.88 28.37 -14.84
CA SER A 86 4.51 27.50 -15.84
C SER A 86 5.85 26.87 -15.45
N LEU A 87 6.19 25.77 -16.14
CA LEU A 87 7.42 25.01 -15.91
C LEU A 87 8.65 25.90 -16.18
N PRO A 88 9.55 26.12 -15.20
CA PRO A 88 10.72 26.96 -15.40
C PRO A 88 11.75 26.26 -16.31
N LYS A 89 12.34 27.02 -17.24
CA LYS A 89 13.33 26.57 -18.25
C LYS A 89 14.62 25.98 -17.67
N VAL A 90 14.76 25.97 -16.34
CA VAL A 90 15.85 25.32 -15.62
C VAL A 90 15.72 23.79 -15.59
N ILE A 91 14.51 23.24 -15.60
CA ILE A 91 14.29 21.79 -15.43
C ILE A 91 14.93 20.99 -16.57
N THR A 92 14.89 21.52 -17.79
CA THR A 92 15.49 20.90 -18.99
C THR A 92 17.02 20.91 -18.98
N ARG A 93 17.64 21.64 -18.03
CA ARG A 93 19.10 21.78 -17.88
C ARG A 93 19.69 20.87 -16.80
N TYR A 94 18.88 20.10 -16.07
CA TYR A 94 19.39 19.19 -15.03
C TYR A 94 20.06 17.94 -15.67
N PRO A 95 21.40 17.80 -15.61
CA PRO A 95 22.17 16.94 -16.53
C PRO A 95 22.13 15.45 -16.19
N LYS A 96 21.24 15.03 -15.30
CA LYS A 96 21.07 13.64 -14.83
C LYS A 96 19.62 13.25 -14.54
N LEU A 97 18.65 14.14 -14.76
CA LEU A 97 17.27 13.92 -14.33
C LEU A 97 16.65 12.80 -15.17
N LYS A 98 16.19 11.73 -14.51
CA LYS A 98 15.58 10.54 -15.13
C LYS A 98 14.08 10.48 -14.91
N LEU A 99 13.60 10.88 -13.74
CA LEU A 99 12.17 10.99 -13.45
C LEU A 99 11.84 12.41 -13.01
N LEU A 100 10.79 12.95 -13.62
CA LEU A 100 10.11 14.17 -13.22
C LEU A 100 8.62 13.86 -13.01
N ASP A 101 8.14 14.03 -11.79
CA ASP A 101 6.70 14.01 -11.47
C ASP A 101 6.29 15.35 -10.86
N LEU A 102 5.40 16.05 -11.55
CA LEU A 102 4.73 17.29 -11.12
C LEU A 102 3.20 17.15 -11.19
N SER A 103 2.69 15.92 -11.30
CA SER A 103 1.26 15.64 -11.49
C SER A 103 0.39 16.14 -10.32
N SER A 104 -0.91 16.32 -10.56
CA SER A 104 -1.88 16.75 -9.54
C SER A 104 -1.46 18.07 -8.86
N ASN A 105 -1.30 19.11 -9.67
CA ASN A 105 -0.93 20.49 -9.26
C ASN A 105 -1.79 21.51 -10.05
N GLN A 106 -1.40 22.79 -10.03
CA GLN A 106 -2.07 23.89 -10.73
C GLN A 106 -1.10 24.60 -11.71
N LEU A 107 -0.16 23.85 -12.30
CA LEU A 107 0.83 24.38 -13.24
C LEU A 107 0.15 24.73 -14.58
N ASP A 108 0.56 25.83 -15.20
CA ASP A 108 -0.09 26.39 -16.40
C ASP A 108 0.89 26.67 -17.56
N GLY A 109 0.37 27.17 -18.69
CA GLY A 109 1.16 27.49 -19.88
C GLY A 109 1.65 26.26 -20.65
N SER A 110 2.55 26.48 -21.62
CA SER A 110 2.96 25.46 -22.57
C SER A 110 4.06 24.53 -22.07
N LEU A 111 4.04 23.30 -22.60
CA LEU A 111 5.10 22.31 -22.36
C LEU A 111 6.41 22.78 -23.01
N LEU A 112 7.51 22.70 -22.27
CA LEU A 112 8.84 23.00 -22.81
C LEU A 112 9.27 21.88 -23.77
N ALA A 113 9.37 22.16 -25.08
CA ALA A 113 9.83 21.20 -26.09
C ALA A 113 11.18 20.53 -25.72
N ASP A 114 12.10 21.32 -25.16
CA ASP A 114 13.40 20.86 -24.63
C ASP A 114 13.28 19.74 -23.57
N LEU A 115 12.15 19.62 -22.88
CA LEU A 115 11.92 18.58 -21.86
C LEU A 115 11.71 17.21 -22.51
N LEU A 116 10.94 17.15 -23.61
CA LEU A 116 10.73 15.95 -24.40
C LEU A 116 12.01 15.51 -25.13
N MET A 117 12.88 16.48 -25.45
CA MET A 117 14.19 16.28 -26.08
C MET A 117 15.32 16.00 -25.09
N SER A 118 15.05 15.91 -23.78
CA SER A 118 16.09 15.70 -22.76
C SER A 118 16.82 14.36 -22.94
N PRO A 119 18.16 14.35 -23.05
CA PRO A 119 18.92 13.12 -23.31
C PRO A 119 19.05 12.21 -22.08
N THR A 120 18.62 12.66 -20.89
CA THR A 120 18.71 11.86 -19.65
C THR A 120 17.37 11.44 -19.06
N LEU A 121 16.28 12.11 -19.47
CA LEU A 121 14.94 11.91 -18.93
C LEU A 121 14.34 10.61 -19.47
N GLN A 122 13.66 9.88 -18.58
CA GLN A 122 13.08 8.56 -18.82
C GLN A 122 11.60 8.53 -18.51
N GLU A 123 11.15 9.32 -17.54
CA GLU A 123 9.75 9.41 -17.13
C GLU A 123 9.35 10.87 -16.90
N ILE A 124 8.22 11.27 -17.50
CA ILE A 124 7.54 12.55 -17.33
C ILE A 124 6.11 12.26 -16.89
N HIS A 125 5.74 12.76 -15.72
CA HIS A 125 4.38 12.69 -15.17
C HIS A 125 3.91 14.12 -14.87
N LEU A 126 3.00 14.67 -15.68
CA LEU A 126 2.45 16.03 -15.57
C LEU A 126 0.92 16.05 -15.50
N GLN A 127 0.30 14.88 -15.37
CA GLN A 127 -1.15 14.70 -15.42
C GLN A 127 -1.89 15.47 -14.31
N ASN A 128 -3.17 15.81 -14.52
CA ASN A 128 -3.98 16.63 -13.60
C ASN A 128 -3.32 18.00 -13.31
N ASN A 129 -3.16 18.82 -14.35
CA ASN A 129 -2.65 20.19 -14.28
C ASN A 129 -3.45 21.11 -15.23
N LEU A 130 -3.01 22.35 -15.42
CA LEU A 130 -3.63 23.36 -16.30
C LEU A 130 -2.73 23.71 -17.51
N LEU A 131 -1.81 22.81 -17.88
CA LEU A 131 -0.88 23.00 -19.00
C LEU A 131 -1.63 23.02 -20.33
N ASN A 132 -1.24 23.89 -21.25
CA ASN A 132 -2.02 24.22 -22.44
C ASN A 132 -1.17 24.44 -23.70
N GLY A 133 -1.86 24.70 -24.83
CA GLY A 133 -1.22 24.87 -26.14
C GLY A 133 -0.76 23.55 -26.76
N ALA A 134 -0.03 23.67 -27.88
CA ALA A 134 0.45 22.53 -28.62
C ALA A 134 1.61 21.79 -27.93
N ILE A 135 1.62 20.46 -28.06
CA ILE A 135 2.74 19.61 -27.63
C ILE A 135 3.85 19.70 -28.69
N GLU A 136 4.68 20.73 -28.63
CA GLU A 136 5.79 20.88 -29.57
C GLU A 136 6.89 19.83 -29.35
N PHE A 137 7.09 18.97 -30.36
CA PHE A 137 8.17 17.99 -30.38
C PHE A 137 8.80 17.95 -31.78
N SER A 138 10.10 18.23 -31.85
CA SER A 138 10.86 18.25 -33.12
C SER A 138 12.35 18.00 -32.83
N PRO A 139 12.73 16.77 -32.50
CA PRO A 139 14.11 16.46 -32.12
C PRO A 139 15.09 16.67 -33.29
N PRO A 140 16.34 17.08 -33.00
CA PRO A 140 17.39 17.16 -34.01
C PRO A 140 17.56 15.83 -34.75
N SER A 141 17.77 15.90 -36.07
CA SER A 141 17.97 14.72 -36.92
C SER A 141 19.02 13.79 -36.33
N ASN A 142 18.68 12.50 -36.22
CA ASN A 142 19.46 11.41 -35.61
C ASN A 142 19.57 11.42 -34.06
N SER A 143 18.92 12.35 -33.35
CA SER A 143 18.77 12.25 -31.88
C SER A 143 17.65 11.27 -31.51
N LYS A 144 17.88 10.44 -30.48
CA LYS A 144 16.87 9.55 -29.88
C LYS A 144 16.65 9.92 -28.43
N SER A 145 15.38 10.02 -28.02
CA SER A 145 15.03 10.29 -26.62
C SER A 145 15.17 9.02 -25.76
N ASN A 146 15.50 9.20 -24.48
CA ASN A 146 15.53 8.12 -23.48
C ASN A 146 14.19 7.91 -22.75
N LEU A 147 13.16 8.68 -23.14
CA LEU A 147 11.82 8.61 -22.58
C LEU A 147 11.16 7.24 -22.79
N GLN A 148 10.60 6.73 -21.70
CA GLN A 148 9.90 5.46 -21.55
C GLN A 148 8.46 5.66 -21.07
N VAL A 149 8.21 6.73 -20.28
CA VAL A 149 6.89 7.12 -19.80
C VAL A 149 6.66 8.60 -20.08
N ILE A 150 5.53 8.92 -20.72
CA ILE A 150 4.98 10.27 -20.84
C ILE A 150 3.51 10.20 -20.44
N ASP A 151 3.16 10.80 -19.31
CA ASP A 151 1.77 11.05 -18.91
C ASP A 151 1.51 12.55 -18.83
N LEU A 152 0.63 13.02 -19.72
CA LEU A 152 0.18 14.42 -19.85
C LEU A 152 -1.35 14.49 -19.71
N SER A 153 -2.00 13.44 -19.19
CA SER A 153 -3.46 13.35 -19.13
C SER A 153 -4.11 14.41 -18.24
N HIS A 154 -5.39 14.71 -18.44
CA HIS A 154 -6.17 15.66 -17.66
C HIS A 154 -5.47 17.03 -17.55
N ASN A 155 -5.20 17.61 -18.72
CA ASN A 155 -4.63 18.93 -18.93
C ASN A 155 -5.47 19.69 -19.98
N GLN A 156 -4.94 20.79 -20.53
CA GLN A 156 -5.60 21.64 -21.54
C GLN A 156 -4.78 21.69 -22.84
N PHE A 157 -3.95 20.66 -23.13
CA PHE A 157 -3.14 20.61 -24.35
C PHE A 157 -4.03 20.53 -25.59
N ASP A 158 -3.67 21.27 -26.64
CA ASP A 158 -4.44 21.42 -27.87
C ASP A 158 -3.59 21.27 -29.15
N GLY A 159 -4.17 21.63 -30.30
CA GLY A 159 -3.52 21.44 -31.59
C GLY A 159 -3.60 19.99 -32.07
N TYR A 160 -2.47 19.46 -32.54
CA TYR A 160 -2.38 18.16 -33.22
C TYR A 160 -1.54 17.15 -32.42
N PHE A 161 -1.75 15.85 -32.67
CA PHE A 161 -0.77 14.85 -32.24
C PHE A 161 0.58 15.16 -32.92
N PRO A 162 1.73 15.19 -32.21
CA PRO A 162 2.93 15.76 -32.80
C PRO A 162 3.57 14.84 -33.83
N ASP A 163 3.87 15.40 -34.99
CA ASP A 163 4.68 14.72 -36.00
C ASP A 163 6.08 14.38 -35.43
N ARG A 164 6.65 13.28 -35.91
CA ARG A 164 8.00 12.77 -35.55
C ARG A 164 8.16 12.13 -34.15
N PHE A 165 7.08 11.54 -33.64
CA PHE A 165 7.09 10.61 -32.50
C PHE A 165 7.85 9.29 -32.77
N ASP A 166 8.23 8.99 -34.01
CA ASP A 166 9.10 7.85 -34.41
C ASP A 166 10.44 7.84 -33.66
N SER A 167 10.96 9.03 -33.35
CA SER A 167 12.19 9.22 -32.56
C SER A 167 12.09 8.75 -31.09
N LEU A 168 10.88 8.59 -30.54
CA LEU A 168 10.62 8.07 -29.19
C LEU A 168 10.67 6.53 -29.12
N THR A 169 11.63 5.91 -29.81
CA THR A 169 11.76 4.45 -29.96
C THR A 169 11.84 3.63 -28.66
N LEU A 170 12.03 4.27 -27.50
CA LEU A 170 12.09 3.64 -26.18
C LEU A 170 10.78 3.77 -25.37
N LEU A 171 9.76 4.45 -25.89
CA LEU A 171 8.53 4.73 -25.17
C LEU A 171 7.69 3.47 -24.95
N LYS A 172 7.17 3.32 -23.72
CA LYS A 172 6.39 2.17 -23.23
C LYS A 172 5.00 2.58 -22.73
N VAL A 173 4.85 3.84 -22.32
CA VAL A 173 3.61 4.41 -21.81
C VAL A 173 3.45 5.79 -22.43
N LEU A 174 2.36 5.99 -23.17
CA LEU A 174 1.90 7.30 -23.61
C LEU A 174 0.45 7.47 -23.15
N ASN A 175 0.23 8.44 -22.26
CA ASN A 175 -1.10 8.82 -21.82
C ASN A 175 -1.31 10.31 -22.08
N LEU A 176 -2.22 10.63 -23.01
CA LEU A 176 -2.65 11.99 -23.35
C LEU A 176 -4.14 12.19 -23.05
N ALA A 177 -4.77 11.27 -22.31
CA ALA A 177 -6.22 11.23 -22.13
C ALA A 177 -6.77 12.50 -21.45
N GLY A 178 -7.99 12.93 -21.78
CA GLY A 178 -8.60 14.10 -21.13
C GLY A 178 -7.88 15.41 -21.46
N ASN A 179 -7.66 15.67 -22.75
CA ASN A 179 -7.07 16.91 -23.27
C ASN A 179 -7.94 17.46 -24.43
N ASN A 180 -7.49 18.53 -25.08
CA ASN A 180 -8.15 19.18 -26.21
C ASN A 180 -7.42 18.89 -27.55
N LEU A 181 -6.66 17.78 -27.62
CA LEU A 181 -5.86 17.42 -28.81
C LEU A 181 -6.77 16.95 -29.95
N SER A 182 -6.37 17.25 -31.20
CA SER A 182 -7.24 17.09 -32.36
C SER A 182 -6.52 16.59 -33.63
N GLY A 183 -7.26 16.49 -34.73
CA GLY A 183 -6.76 16.01 -36.02
C GLY A 183 -6.62 14.49 -36.07
N SER A 184 -5.84 13.97 -37.03
CA SER A 184 -5.64 12.53 -37.24
C SER A 184 -4.39 12.00 -36.55
N LEU A 185 -4.45 10.77 -36.03
CA LEU A 185 -3.28 10.07 -35.49
C LEU A 185 -2.31 9.70 -36.63
N PRO A 186 -1.02 10.07 -36.56
CA PRO A 186 -0.07 9.83 -37.65
C PRO A 186 0.35 8.36 -37.75
N SER A 187 0.65 7.90 -38.96
CA SER A 187 1.06 6.51 -39.23
C SER A 187 2.42 6.12 -38.63
N SER A 188 3.25 7.10 -38.26
CA SER A 188 4.53 6.94 -37.55
C SER A 188 4.37 6.50 -36.08
N MET A 189 3.14 6.49 -35.53
CA MET A 189 2.88 5.85 -34.24
C MET A 189 3.15 4.33 -34.26
N ALA A 190 3.27 3.72 -35.43
CA ALA A 190 3.70 2.33 -35.60
C ALA A 190 5.15 2.07 -35.18
N ASP A 191 6.04 3.04 -35.41
CA ASP A 191 7.48 2.93 -35.13
C ASP A 191 7.79 2.90 -33.62
N MET A 192 6.78 3.20 -32.79
CA MET A 192 6.76 3.09 -31.32
C MET A 192 6.68 1.62 -30.88
N SER A 193 7.61 0.80 -31.38
CA SER A 193 7.61 -0.67 -31.29
C SER A 193 7.54 -1.24 -29.87
N LEU A 194 7.97 -0.50 -28.85
CA LEU A 194 7.96 -0.91 -27.43
C LEU A 194 6.74 -0.41 -26.61
N LEU A 195 5.81 0.30 -27.25
CA LEU A 195 4.67 0.94 -26.59
C LEU A 195 3.71 -0.10 -26.01
N SER A 196 3.56 -0.12 -24.68
CA SER A 196 2.76 -1.10 -23.94
C SER A 196 1.46 -0.54 -23.36
N LEU A 197 1.37 0.77 -23.15
CA LEU A 197 0.13 1.50 -22.81
C LEU A 197 0.00 2.70 -23.75
N LEU A 198 -1.16 2.81 -24.39
CA LEU A 198 -1.55 3.98 -25.17
C LEU A 198 -2.98 4.39 -24.80
N ASP A 199 -3.12 5.50 -24.07
CA ASP A 199 -4.43 6.12 -23.80
C ASP A 199 -4.48 7.53 -24.40
N LEU A 200 -5.43 7.72 -25.32
CA LEU A 200 -5.73 8.96 -26.02
C LEU A 200 -7.20 9.35 -25.84
N SER A 201 -7.90 8.72 -24.89
CA SER A 201 -9.34 8.92 -24.70
C SER A 201 -9.69 10.36 -24.27
N GLN A 202 -10.96 10.75 -24.39
CA GLN A 202 -11.44 12.07 -23.95
C GLN A 202 -10.62 13.21 -24.61
N ASN A 203 -10.62 13.23 -25.94
CA ASN A 203 -9.92 14.19 -26.80
C ASN A 203 -10.79 14.44 -28.07
N HIS A 204 -10.26 15.17 -29.06
CA HIS A 204 -10.92 15.49 -30.32
C HIS A 204 -10.22 14.88 -31.55
N PHE A 205 -9.60 13.70 -31.39
CA PHE A 205 -8.98 12.98 -32.50
C PHE A 205 -10.03 12.48 -33.51
N THR A 206 -9.66 12.50 -34.78
CA THR A 206 -10.52 12.29 -35.97
C THR A 206 -9.81 11.40 -37.00
N GLY A 207 -10.49 11.06 -38.10
CA GLY A 207 -9.94 10.17 -39.12
C GLY A 207 -9.94 8.69 -38.68
N PRO A 208 -9.17 7.81 -39.36
CA PRO A 208 -9.05 6.40 -39.02
C PRO A 208 -8.00 6.16 -37.92
N LEU A 209 -8.09 5.00 -37.27
CA LEU A 209 -6.98 4.47 -36.45
C LEU A 209 -5.86 3.92 -37.35
N PRO A 210 -4.57 4.13 -37.04
CA PRO A 210 -3.48 3.57 -37.82
C PRO A 210 -3.52 2.03 -37.79
N ASN A 211 -3.40 1.41 -38.97
CA ASN A 211 -3.50 -0.05 -39.14
C ASN A 211 -2.24 -0.82 -38.71
N ASN A 212 -1.20 -0.11 -38.32
CA ASN A 212 0.16 -0.59 -38.10
C ASN A 212 0.68 -0.35 -36.67
N LEU A 213 -0.18 0.05 -35.72
CA LEU A 213 0.19 0.19 -34.30
C LEU A 213 0.75 -1.12 -33.69
N SER A 214 1.77 -0.98 -32.83
CA SER A 214 2.55 -2.09 -32.27
C SER A 214 1.70 -3.16 -31.56
N GLU A 215 1.99 -4.43 -31.86
CA GLU A 215 1.39 -5.57 -31.15
C GLU A 215 1.81 -5.63 -29.67
N SER A 216 2.88 -4.94 -29.26
CA SER A 216 3.35 -4.92 -27.87
C SER A 216 2.44 -4.12 -26.92
N ILE A 217 1.48 -3.36 -27.45
CA ILE A 217 0.45 -2.65 -26.69
C ILE A 217 -0.38 -3.69 -25.91
N GLY A 218 -0.39 -3.59 -24.59
CA GLY A 218 -1.19 -4.41 -23.68
C GLY A 218 -2.41 -3.68 -23.13
N SER A 219 -2.37 -2.35 -23.09
CA SER A 219 -3.51 -1.49 -22.76
C SER A 219 -3.67 -0.40 -23.82
N PHE A 220 -4.88 -0.28 -24.37
CA PHE A 220 -5.22 0.65 -25.44
C PHE A 220 -6.58 1.29 -25.16
N ASN A 221 -6.70 2.60 -25.31
CA ASN A 221 -7.96 3.31 -25.17
C ASN A 221 -7.97 4.60 -26.01
N VAL A 222 -9.03 4.76 -26.79
CA VAL A 222 -9.30 5.92 -27.66
C VAL A 222 -10.77 6.36 -27.58
N SER A 223 -11.53 5.85 -26.60
CA SER A 223 -12.93 6.22 -26.35
C SER A 223 -13.09 7.73 -26.12
N TYR A 224 -14.30 8.27 -26.22
CA TYR A 224 -14.57 9.71 -26.09
C TYR A 224 -13.69 10.57 -27.04
N ASN A 225 -13.65 10.19 -28.31
CA ASN A 225 -13.07 10.95 -29.42
C ASN A 225 -14.07 11.03 -30.60
N ASP A 226 -13.64 11.67 -31.70
CA ASP A 226 -14.41 11.84 -32.94
C ASP A 226 -13.92 10.91 -34.08
N LEU A 227 -13.24 9.79 -33.76
CA LEU A 227 -12.66 8.86 -34.73
C LEU A 227 -13.71 8.18 -35.62
N SER A 228 -13.23 7.66 -36.75
CA SER A 228 -14.05 7.20 -37.87
C SER A 228 -13.45 6.00 -38.60
N GLY A 229 -14.22 5.39 -39.51
CA GLY A 229 -13.74 4.27 -40.33
C GLY A 229 -13.92 2.91 -39.66
N ILE A 230 -13.01 1.97 -39.91
CA ILE A 230 -13.10 0.57 -39.43
C ILE A 230 -11.94 0.31 -38.47
N VAL A 231 -12.19 -0.37 -37.35
CA VAL A 231 -11.13 -0.74 -36.40
C VAL A 231 -10.15 -1.77 -37.02
N PRO A 232 -8.85 -1.44 -37.09
CA PRO A 232 -7.79 -2.34 -37.54
C PRO A 232 -7.71 -3.66 -36.76
N GLU A 233 -7.29 -4.72 -37.42
CA GLU A 233 -7.37 -6.09 -36.90
C GLU A 233 -6.50 -6.33 -35.65
N ASN A 234 -5.27 -5.82 -35.67
CA ASN A 234 -4.33 -5.77 -34.53
C ASN A 234 -4.90 -5.08 -33.28
N LEU A 235 -5.95 -4.25 -33.43
CA LEU A 235 -6.63 -3.56 -32.33
C LEU A 235 -7.93 -4.25 -31.89
N ARG A 236 -8.53 -5.14 -32.70
CA ARG A 236 -9.81 -5.83 -32.33
C ARG A 236 -9.71 -6.76 -31.12
N ARG A 237 -8.49 -7.06 -30.65
CA ARG A 237 -8.22 -7.75 -29.38
C ARG A 237 -8.56 -6.92 -28.13
N PHE A 238 -8.69 -5.60 -28.25
CA PHE A 238 -9.07 -4.72 -27.15
C PHE A 238 -10.61 -4.67 -27.00
N PRO A 239 -11.14 -4.48 -25.77
CA PRO A 239 -12.58 -4.47 -25.54
C PRO A 239 -13.27 -3.31 -26.25
N THR A 240 -14.59 -3.43 -26.50
CA THR A 240 -15.40 -2.37 -27.11
C THR A 240 -15.32 -1.04 -26.36
N SER A 241 -15.11 -1.06 -25.05
CA SER A 241 -14.89 0.12 -24.19
C SER A 241 -13.60 0.90 -24.52
N SER A 242 -12.62 0.28 -25.17
CA SER A 242 -11.43 0.98 -25.68
C SER A 242 -11.75 1.88 -26.88
N PHE A 243 -12.91 1.68 -27.53
CA PHE A 243 -13.32 2.38 -28.75
C PHE A 243 -14.58 3.24 -28.56
N TYR A 244 -15.46 2.88 -27.62
CA TYR A 244 -16.76 3.52 -27.40
C TYR A 244 -16.96 3.83 -25.91
N PRO A 245 -17.74 4.87 -25.54
CA PRO A 245 -18.53 5.76 -26.41
C PRO A 245 -17.69 6.85 -27.09
N GLY A 246 -18.33 7.91 -27.61
CA GLY A 246 -17.69 9.00 -28.35
C GLY A 246 -17.62 8.76 -29.85
N ASN A 247 -16.82 7.77 -30.27
CA ASN A 247 -16.42 7.53 -31.67
C ASN A 247 -17.55 6.98 -32.57
N SER A 248 -18.66 7.72 -32.70
CA SER A 248 -19.89 7.32 -33.41
C SER A 248 -19.71 6.98 -34.89
N ARG A 249 -18.60 7.40 -35.51
CA ARG A 249 -18.25 7.15 -36.92
C ARG A 249 -17.32 5.95 -37.11
N LEU A 250 -16.76 5.42 -36.02
CA LEU A 250 -15.90 4.24 -36.00
C LEU A 250 -16.76 2.97 -36.01
N ARG A 251 -16.28 1.89 -36.64
CA ARG A 251 -17.02 0.63 -36.82
C ARG A 251 -16.16 -0.57 -36.40
N LEU A 252 -16.68 -1.43 -35.53
CA LEU A 252 -16.11 -2.75 -35.25
C LEU A 252 -16.74 -3.81 -36.18
N PRO A 253 -15.95 -4.54 -37.00
CA PRO A 253 -16.42 -5.75 -37.66
C PRO A 253 -16.59 -6.89 -36.65
N ASN A 254 -17.66 -7.67 -36.80
CA ASN A 254 -17.95 -8.92 -36.07
C ASN A 254 -18.03 -8.80 -34.54
N GLY A 255 -19.15 -8.27 -34.04
CA GLY A 255 -19.65 -8.63 -32.71
C GLY A 255 -20.32 -10.02 -32.71
N PRO A 256 -20.66 -10.59 -31.53
CA PRO A 256 -21.42 -11.84 -31.45
C PRO A 256 -22.81 -11.71 -32.09
N PRO A 257 -23.43 -12.81 -32.56
CA PRO A 257 -24.65 -12.78 -33.36
C PRO A 257 -25.88 -12.36 -32.54
N GLY A 258 -26.10 -11.04 -32.42
CA GLY A 258 -27.18 -10.48 -31.59
C GLY A 258 -27.47 -8.99 -31.77
N SER A 259 -26.99 -8.32 -32.83
CA SER A 259 -27.23 -6.87 -33.04
C SER A 259 -27.52 -6.44 -34.49
N ASN A 260 -28.07 -7.35 -35.32
CA ASN A 260 -28.67 -6.97 -36.60
C ASN A 260 -30.01 -6.25 -36.38
N ASN A 261 -29.97 -4.95 -36.09
CA ASN A 261 -31.13 -4.04 -36.23
C ASN A 261 -30.69 -2.57 -36.32
N LEU A 262 -30.12 -2.19 -37.47
CA LEU A 262 -30.07 -0.81 -37.94
C LEU A 262 -31.07 -0.64 -39.10
N PRO A 263 -32.27 -0.07 -38.87
CA PRO A 263 -33.11 0.41 -39.95
C PRO A 263 -32.60 1.77 -40.43
N GLY A 264 -31.86 1.80 -41.54
CA GLY A 264 -31.56 3.03 -42.25
C GLY A 264 -32.85 3.61 -42.87
N GLY A 265 -33.24 4.83 -42.49
CA GLY A 265 -34.47 5.46 -42.95
C GLY A 265 -34.37 6.98 -42.96
N ASN A 266 -34.79 7.61 -44.06
CA ASN A 266 -34.54 9.02 -44.35
C ASN A 266 -35.22 10.02 -43.39
N SER A 267 -34.61 11.22 -43.38
CA SER A 267 -35.13 12.51 -42.90
C SER A 267 -36.66 12.65 -42.79
N GLY A 268 -37.17 12.49 -41.56
CA GLY A 268 -38.56 12.82 -41.21
C GLY A 268 -38.66 13.48 -39.83
N ARG A 269 -38.74 14.81 -39.76
CA ARG A 269 -38.98 15.53 -38.49
C ARG A 269 -40.35 15.14 -37.93
N LYS A 270 -40.39 14.52 -36.76
CA LYS A 270 -41.58 14.51 -35.89
C LYS A 270 -41.30 15.35 -34.63
N PRO A 271 -42.26 16.15 -34.14
CA PRO A 271 -42.02 17.08 -33.05
C PRO A 271 -41.88 16.35 -31.71
N ILE A 272 -40.85 16.70 -30.94
CA ILE A 272 -40.82 16.42 -29.50
C ILE A 272 -42.01 17.16 -28.87
N ASN A 273 -42.87 16.42 -28.15
CA ASN A 273 -44.05 16.95 -27.49
C ASN A 273 -43.73 18.21 -26.69
N THR A 274 -44.56 19.25 -26.84
CA THR A 274 -44.36 20.58 -26.26
C THR A 274 -44.11 20.53 -24.75
N ILE A 275 -44.79 19.60 -24.05
CA ILE A 275 -44.63 19.35 -22.61
C ILE A 275 -43.17 19.01 -22.25
N VAL A 276 -42.50 18.15 -23.02
CA VAL A 276 -41.10 17.75 -22.74
C VAL A 276 -40.15 18.93 -22.90
N LYS A 277 -40.38 19.79 -23.91
CA LYS A 277 -39.60 21.02 -24.07
C LYS A 277 -39.82 21.99 -22.90
N VAL A 278 -41.07 22.17 -22.47
CA VAL A 278 -41.41 23.01 -21.32
C VAL A 278 -40.77 22.47 -20.03
N VAL A 279 -40.83 21.16 -19.78
CA VAL A 279 -40.20 20.54 -18.60
C VAL A 279 -38.68 20.74 -18.59
N VAL A 280 -38.00 20.56 -19.74
CA VAL A 280 -36.55 20.80 -19.84
C VAL A 280 -36.21 22.28 -19.66
N ILE A 281 -36.98 23.20 -20.25
CA ILE A 281 -36.77 24.65 -20.07
C ILE A 281 -36.97 25.05 -18.60
N VAL A 282 -38.04 24.56 -17.96
CA VAL A 282 -38.34 24.83 -16.54
C VAL A 282 -37.27 24.25 -15.62
N SER A 283 -36.78 23.03 -15.86
CA SER A 283 -35.70 22.45 -15.05
C SER A 283 -34.36 23.19 -15.22
N CYS A 284 -34.03 23.64 -16.44
CA CYS A 284 -32.88 24.52 -16.68
C CYS A 284 -33.03 25.89 -15.98
N VAL A 285 -34.22 26.49 -15.99
CA VAL A 285 -34.49 27.76 -15.28
C VAL A 285 -34.39 27.57 -13.76
N ILE A 286 -34.90 26.47 -13.20
CA ILE A 286 -34.77 26.15 -11.77
C ILE A 286 -33.30 25.93 -11.40
N ALA A 287 -32.53 25.20 -12.21
CA ALA A 287 -31.09 25.02 -12.00
C ALA A 287 -30.32 26.36 -12.04
N LEU A 288 -30.68 27.26 -12.97
CA LEU A 288 -30.10 28.60 -13.06
C LEU A 288 -30.43 29.45 -11.83
N ILE A 289 -31.67 29.41 -11.34
CA ILE A 289 -32.08 30.10 -10.10
C ILE A 289 -31.32 29.56 -8.89
N ILE A 290 -31.12 28.24 -8.78
CA ILE A 290 -30.32 27.62 -7.72
C ILE A 290 -28.86 28.09 -7.79
N LEU A 291 -28.25 28.10 -8.97
CA LEU A 291 -26.88 28.61 -9.16
C LEU A 291 -26.74 30.09 -8.81
N ILE A 292 -27.71 30.93 -9.18
CA ILE A 292 -27.77 32.35 -8.81
C ILE A 292 -27.89 32.51 -7.29
N MET A 293 -28.77 31.75 -6.64
CA MET A 293 -28.91 31.76 -5.18
C MET A 293 -27.63 31.29 -4.47
N LEU A 294 -26.94 30.29 -5.02
CA LEU A 294 -25.65 29.81 -4.49
C LEU A 294 -24.54 30.87 -4.64
N ALA A 295 -24.49 31.56 -5.79
CA ALA A 295 -23.58 32.67 -6.02
C ALA A 295 -23.85 33.85 -5.07
N ILE A 296 -25.13 34.21 -4.86
CA ILE A 296 -25.56 35.22 -3.88
C ILE A 296 -25.16 34.79 -2.46
N PHE A 297 -25.30 33.52 -2.10
CA PHE A 297 -24.88 33.00 -0.79
C PHE A 297 -23.35 33.04 -0.60
N ILE A 298 -22.57 32.71 -1.63
CA ILE A 298 -21.10 32.83 -1.62
C ILE A 298 -20.67 34.30 -1.53
N LEU A 299 -21.34 35.21 -2.23
CA LEU A 299 -21.11 36.65 -2.14
C LEU A 299 -21.48 37.18 -0.74
N TYR A 300 -22.59 36.75 -0.16
CA TYR A 300 -22.99 37.06 1.21
C TYR A 300 -21.94 36.57 2.23
N ILE A 301 -21.41 35.36 2.08
CA ILE A 301 -20.31 34.85 2.90
C ILE A 301 -19.03 35.68 2.71
N ARG A 302 -18.66 36.05 1.48
CA ARG A 302 -17.49 36.90 1.20
C ARG A 302 -17.63 38.31 1.79
N ILE A 303 -18.83 38.91 1.72
CA ILE A 303 -19.14 40.21 2.33
C ILE A 303 -19.13 40.11 3.86
N ARG A 304 -19.76 39.08 4.44
CA ARG A 304 -19.77 38.84 5.89
C ARG A 304 -18.35 38.59 6.44
N ARG A 305 -17.48 37.88 5.71
CA ARG A 305 -16.06 37.70 6.06
C ARG A 305 -15.26 39.01 5.95
N ARG A 306 -15.50 39.85 4.92
CA ARG A 306 -14.89 41.20 4.83
C ARG A 306 -15.30 42.10 5.99
N ASN A 307 -16.58 42.11 6.37
CA ASN A 307 -17.08 42.90 7.50
C ASN A 307 -16.50 42.42 8.85
N LEU A 308 -16.23 41.12 9.00
CA LEU A 308 -15.58 40.57 10.20
C LEU A 308 -14.09 40.92 10.27
N ALA A 309 -13.38 40.88 9.14
CA ALA A 309 -11.96 41.30 9.07
C ALA A 309 -11.77 42.77 9.47
N GLY A 310 -12.70 43.66 9.06
CA GLY A 310 -12.69 45.08 9.42
C GLY A 310 -12.88 45.37 10.92
N GLN A 311 -13.34 44.41 11.72
CA GLN A 311 -13.42 44.55 13.18
C GLN A 311 -12.13 44.15 13.93
N VAL A 312 -11.21 43.44 13.28
CA VAL A 312 -9.98 42.95 13.91
C VAL A 312 -8.83 43.95 13.76
N THR A 313 -8.69 44.58 12.59
CA THR A 313 -7.62 45.55 12.30
C THR A 313 -7.71 46.86 13.08
N ASN A 314 -8.86 47.14 13.72
CA ASN A 314 -9.12 48.41 14.42
C ASN A 314 -9.12 48.30 15.96
N LYS A 315 -8.56 47.21 16.52
CA LYS A 315 -8.42 46.98 17.98
C LYS A 315 -6.97 46.94 18.48
N GLY A 316 -6.02 47.41 17.67
CA GLY A 316 -4.58 47.24 17.89
C GLY A 316 -3.74 48.50 18.16
N ILE A 317 -4.33 49.68 18.39
CA ILE A 317 -3.62 50.96 18.61
C ILE A 317 -4.33 51.79 19.71
N ARG A 318 -3.55 52.48 20.56
CA ARG A 318 -3.92 53.44 21.65
C ARG A 318 -4.59 52.91 22.94
N ARG A 319 -3.72 52.55 23.91
CA ARG A 319 -3.61 53.29 25.19
C ARG A 319 -2.20 53.92 25.16
N HIS A 320 -1.88 55.15 25.56
CA HIS A 320 -2.63 56.30 26.13
C HIS A 320 -2.65 57.47 25.08
N THR A 321 -3.14 58.71 25.29
CA THR A 321 -3.64 59.44 26.49
C THR A 321 -4.67 60.53 26.10
N GLN A 322 -5.65 60.79 26.99
CA GLN A 322 -6.34 62.07 27.26
C GLN A 322 -7.33 62.75 26.26
N THR A 323 -8.33 63.37 26.91
CA THR A 323 -9.23 64.49 26.53
C THR A 323 -10.39 64.33 25.52
N ASN A 324 -11.60 64.54 26.06
CA ASN A 324 -12.92 64.81 25.47
C ASN A 324 -13.06 66.30 25.03
N PRO A 325 -14.20 66.82 24.46
CA PRO A 325 -15.56 66.25 24.36
C PRO A 325 -16.35 66.40 23.02
N SER A 326 -17.56 65.80 22.99
CA SER A 326 -18.73 66.05 22.09
C SER A 326 -18.59 65.76 20.57
N GLY A 327 -19.63 65.26 19.85
CA GLY A 327 -20.96 64.76 20.25
C GLY A 327 -21.84 64.29 19.07
N THR A 328 -22.91 63.52 19.36
CA THR A 328 -24.17 63.27 18.56
C THR A 328 -24.16 62.79 17.08
N SER A 329 -24.82 61.62 16.82
CA SER A 329 -25.66 61.19 15.64
C SER A 329 -25.23 61.41 14.16
N GLY A 330 -25.56 60.56 13.16
CA GLY A 330 -26.21 59.22 13.12
C GLY A 330 -26.80 58.81 11.72
N THR A 331 -26.79 57.50 11.40
CA THR A 331 -27.68 56.70 10.46
C THR A 331 -27.85 56.99 8.93
N GLY A 332 -27.95 55.90 8.11
CA GLY A 332 -28.48 55.85 6.70
C GLY A 332 -27.41 55.75 5.57
N SER A 333 -27.35 54.85 4.55
CA SER A 333 -28.26 53.95 3.76
C SER A 333 -29.11 54.65 2.67
N ALA A 334 -29.33 54.16 1.41
CA ALA A 334 -28.96 52.90 0.69
C ALA A 334 -29.08 52.99 -0.88
N GLY A 335 -28.59 51.97 -1.64
CA GLY A 335 -29.01 51.57 -3.03
C GLY A 335 -28.32 52.20 -4.27
N ALA A 336 -28.47 51.73 -5.55
CA ALA A 336 -28.86 50.43 -6.17
C ALA A 336 -28.76 50.42 -7.75
N LEU A 337 -28.72 49.23 -8.42
CA LEU A 337 -29.17 48.91 -9.85
C LEU A 337 -28.40 49.52 -11.09
N VAL A 338 -28.39 49.07 -12.39
CA VAL A 338 -28.52 47.78 -13.20
C VAL A 338 -27.82 47.93 -14.62
N VAL A 339 -27.90 46.91 -15.54
CA VAL A 339 -27.68 46.90 -17.04
C VAL A 339 -26.18 46.71 -17.50
N SER A 340 -25.69 45.82 -18.41
CA SER A 340 -26.07 45.12 -19.69
C SER A 340 -25.65 45.86 -21.00
N ALA A 341 -25.28 45.25 -22.16
CA ALA A 341 -24.85 43.88 -22.56
C ALA A 341 -24.26 43.85 -24.02
N GLU A 342 -23.88 42.67 -24.56
CA GLU A 342 -23.63 42.29 -26.01
C GLU A 342 -22.46 42.96 -26.79
N ASP A 343 -21.82 42.48 -27.89
CA ASP A 343 -21.73 41.20 -28.70
C ASP A 343 -20.53 41.32 -29.74
N LEU A 344 -20.11 40.47 -30.73
CA LEU A 344 -20.43 39.14 -31.35
C LEU A 344 -19.26 38.63 -32.29
N VAL A 345 -19.24 37.32 -32.66
CA VAL A 345 -18.80 36.69 -33.97
C VAL A 345 -17.30 36.52 -34.39
N ALA A 346 -16.84 35.50 -35.18
CA ALA A 346 -17.15 34.04 -35.35
C ALA A 346 -16.30 33.29 -36.45
N SER A 347 -16.31 31.93 -36.44
CA SER A 347 -16.34 30.98 -37.61
C SER A 347 -15.01 30.64 -38.38
N LYS A 348 -14.74 29.47 -39.05
CA LYS A 348 -15.51 28.24 -39.46
C LYS A 348 -14.62 27.05 -40.00
N LYS A 349 -15.10 25.78 -39.86
CA LYS A 349 -15.03 24.54 -40.75
C LYS A 349 -13.72 24.06 -41.44
N GLY A 350 -13.50 22.77 -41.79
CA GLY A 350 -14.22 21.48 -41.54
C GLY A 350 -14.13 20.39 -42.66
N SER A 351 -14.49 19.11 -42.36
CA SER A 351 -14.71 17.91 -43.28
C SER A 351 -13.46 17.14 -43.79
N SER A 352 -13.20 15.83 -43.53
CA SER A 352 -13.74 14.52 -44.06
C SER A 352 -12.85 13.88 -45.19
N SER A 353 -12.92 12.62 -45.67
CA SER A 353 -13.87 11.47 -45.55
C SER A 353 -13.31 10.09 -46.06
N GLU A 354 -13.78 8.96 -45.47
CA GLU A 354 -13.97 7.55 -45.98
C GLU A 354 -12.79 6.56 -46.33
N ILE A 355 -12.75 5.28 -45.86
CA ILE A 355 -13.31 3.91 -46.16
C ILE A 355 -12.68 3.09 -47.35
N ILE A 356 -12.40 1.79 -47.11
CA ILE A 356 -12.35 0.58 -48.01
C ILE A 356 -10.98 -0.14 -48.15
N ASN A 357 -11.04 -1.49 -48.10
CA ASN A 357 -10.02 -2.54 -48.31
C ASN A 357 -10.70 -3.65 -49.15
N PRO A 358 -10.04 -4.38 -50.08
CA PRO A 358 -9.70 -5.80 -49.80
C PRO A 358 -8.54 -6.44 -50.65
N ASP A 359 -8.31 -7.76 -50.42
CA ASP A 359 -7.75 -8.79 -51.34
C ASP A 359 -6.25 -8.74 -51.78
N GLU A 360 -5.51 -9.86 -52.00
CA GLU A 360 -5.74 -11.30 -51.74
C GLU A 360 -4.44 -12.18 -51.71
N LYS A 361 -4.57 -13.40 -51.12
CA LYS A 361 -3.91 -14.71 -51.46
C LYS A 361 -2.40 -15.04 -51.27
N MET A 362 -2.20 -16.07 -50.42
CA MET A 362 -1.44 -17.35 -50.61
C MET A 362 0.09 -17.44 -50.85
N ALA A 363 0.81 -18.04 -49.88
CA ALA A 363 1.27 -19.46 -49.88
C ALA A 363 1.80 -19.82 -48.46
N ALA A 364 1.54 -20.94 -47.77
CA ALA A 364 1.15 -22.34 -48.06
C ALA A 364 2.34 -23.31 -48.25
N VAL A 365 2.24 -24.52 -47.64
CA VAL A 365 3.23 -25.63 -47.56
C VAL A 365 4.45 -25.31 -46.65
N THR A 366 4.88 -26.10 -45.65
CA THR A 366 4.35 -27.25 -44.83
C THR A 366 5.10 -27.23 -43.47
N GLY A 367 4.77 -27.98 -42.41
CA GLY A 367 3.66 -28.93 -42.17
C GLY A 367 4.12 -30.32 -41.72
N PHE A 368 4.08 -30.61 -40.40
CA PHE A 368 3.88 -31.97 -39.82
C PHE A 368 3.49 -31.90 -38.32
N SER A 369 2.65 -32.86 -37.90
CA SER A 369 2.18 -33.15 -36.53
C SER A 369 1.70 -34.63 -36.55
N PRO A 370 1.50 -35.39 -35.43
CA PRO A 370 0.62 -34.95 -34.34
C PRO A 370 0.82 -35.53 -32.90
N SER A 371 0.07 -34.92 -31.96
CA SER A 371 -0.74 -35.56 -30.90
C SER A 371 -0.22 -35.88 -29.47
N LYS A 372 -1.14 -35.58 -28.53
CA LYS A 372 -1.48 -36.26 -27.25
C LYS A 372 -0.58 -36.15 -26.01
N GLN A 373 -1.07 -35.33 -25.08
CA GLN A 373 -1.46 -35.66 -23.69
C GLN A 373 -0.68 -36.76 -22.95
N SER A 374 -0.11 -36.38 -21.79
CA SER A 374 -0.12 -37.24 -20.59
C SER A 374 -0.29 -36.38 -19.33
N HIS A 375 -1.04 -36.88 -18.35
CA HIS A 375 -1.07 -36.36 -16.98
C HIS A 375 -0.01 -37.09 -16.16
N LEU A 376 0.64 -36.39 -15.22
CA LEU A 376 1.48 -37.03 -14.19
C LEU A 376 1.06 -36.55 -12.80
N SER A 377 0.20 -37.34 -12.17
CA SER A 377 0.04 -37.39 -10.72
C SER A 377 1.00 -38.43 -10.15
N TRP A 378 1.56 -38.20 -8.96
CA TRP A 378 2.32 -39.23 -8.25
C TRP A 378 1.90 -39.29 -6.77
N SER A 379 1.77 -40.51 -6.26
CA SER A 379 1.71 -40.84 -4.84
C SER A 379 2.65 -42.03 -4.61
N PRO A 380 3.51 -42.03 -3.59
CA PRO A 380 4.53 -43.06 -3.41
C PRO A 380 4.04 -44.20 -2.49
N GLU A 381 4.20 -45.45 -2.93
CA GLU A 381 4.16 -46.61 -2.03
C GLU A 381 4.93 -47.80 -2.63
N SER A 382 5.28 -48.76 -1.76
CA SER A 382 6.25 -49.84 -1.95
C SER A 382 7.72 -49.39 -2.05
N GLY A 383 8.58 -50.13 -1.36
CA GLY A 383 10.03 -49.96 -1.37
C GLY A 383 10.69 -51.31 -1.16
N ASP A 384 11.81 -51.52 -1.83
CA ASP A 384 12.68 -52.69 -1.69
C ASP A 384 14.15 -52.25 -1.81
N SER A 385 15.09 -53.10 -1.40
CA SER A 385 16.45 -52.67 -1.02
C SER A 385 17.57 -53.15 -1.95
N PHE A 386 18.59 -52.28 -2.13
CA PHE A 386 19.85 -52.50 -2.87
C PHE A 386 19.68 -52.62 -4.40
N ALA A 387 20.71 -52.35 -5.23
CA ALA A 387 22.13 -52.16 -4.95
C ALA A 387 22.72 -50.85 -5.52
N ALA A 388 24.05 -50.71 -5.46
CA ALA A 388 24.80 -49.55 -5.95
C ALA A 388 25.08 -49.64 -7.47
N GLU A 389 25.64 -48.54 -8.02
CA GLU A 389 25.93 -48.31 -9.46
C GLU A 389 24.65 -48.15 -10.31
N THR A 390 24.47 -47.11 -11.14
CA THR A 390 25.45 -46.22 -11.76
C THR A 390 25.00 -44.75 -11.66
N LEU A 391 25.79 -43.88 -11.02
CA LEU A 391 25.59 -42.42 -11.08
C LEU A 391 26.22 -41.86 -12.36
N ALA A 392 25.39 -41.34 -13.26
CA ALA A 392 25.87 -40.57 -14.41
C ALA A 392 26.56 -39.28 -13.92
N ARG A 393 27.88 -39.21 -14.10
CA ARG A 393 28.67 -37.99 -13.85
C ARG A 393 28.19 -36.86 -14.76
N LEU A 394 27.86 -35.73 -14.16
CA LEU A 394 27.95 -34.41 -14.77
C LEU A 394 28.84 -33.57 -13.84
N ASP A 395 30.02 -33.21 -14.32
CA ASP A 395 31.09 -32.73 -13.46
C ASP A 395 30.82 -31.33 -12.90
N VAL A 396 30.57 -31.28 -11.59
CA VAL A 396 30.89 -30.11 -10.77
C VAL A 396 32.31 -30.34 -10.25
N GLY A 397 33.30 -29.88 -11.01
CA GLY A 397 34.71 -30.04 -10.66
C GLY A 397 35.05 -29.30 -9.36
N SER A 398 35.26 -30.04 -8.28
CA SER A 398 36.00 -29.52 -7.13
C SER A 398 37.49 -29.54 -7.48
N PRO A 399 38.22 -28.42 -7.38
CA PRO A 399 39.67 -28.47 -7.44
C PRO A 399 40.21 -29.14 -6.16
N ASP A 400 41.30 -29.90 -6.27
CA ASP A 400 41.97 -30.56 -5.11
C ASP A 400 42.58 -29.55 -4.11
N ARG A 401 42.53 -28.25 -4.42
CA ARG A 401 42.91 -27.13 -3.56
C ARG A 401 42.16 -25.87 -3.99
N LEU A 402 41.53 -25.19 -3.04
CA LEU A 402 40.95 -23.86 -3.28
C LEU A 402 42.10 -22.82 -3.28
N VAL A 403 42.36 -22.18 -4.42
CA VAL A 403 43.51 -21.25 -4.63
C VAL A 403 43.07 -19.77 -4.68
N GLY A 404 41.82 -19.49 -4.33
CA GLY A 404 41.22 -18.15 -4.31
C GLY A 404 41.33 -17.41 -2.99
N GLU A 405 40.72 -16.23 -2.96
CA GLU A 405 40.65 -15.40 -1.75
C GLU A 405 39.37 -15.69 -0.96
N LEU A 406 39.52 -16.02 0.32
CA LEU A 406 38.42 -16.15 1.29
C LEU A 406 38.25 -14.82 2.05
N TYR A 407 37.03 -14.30 2.04
CA TYR A 407 36.67 -13.01 2.66
C TYR A 407 35.73 -13.24 3.84
N PHE A 408 36.18 -12.90 5.04
CA PHE A 408 35.34 -12.88 6.23
C PHE A 408 34.54 -11.57 6.32
N LEU A 409 33.35 -11.68 6.91
CA LEU A 409 32.45 -10.56 7.20
C LEU A 409 32.28 -10.34 8.71
N ASP A 410 32.86 -11.20 9.54
CA ASP A 410 33.05 -11.01 10.97
C ASP A 410 34.40 -11.59 11.41
N ASP A 411 34.96 -11.07 12.50
CA ASP A 411 36.28 -11.47 13.03
C ASP A 411 36.22 -12.73 13.92
N THR A 412 35.08 -13.44 13.98
CA THR A 412 34.88 -14.56 14.91
C THR A 412 35.21 -15.94 14.33
N ILE A 413 35.44 -16.02 13.01
CA ILE A 413 35.91 -17.22 12.33
C ILE A 413 37.09 -16.82 11.43
N THR A 414 38.24 -17.46 11.65
CA THR A 414 39.42 -17.37 10.78
C THR A 414 39.77 -18.77 10.29
N MET A 415 39.91 -18.95 8.98
CA MET A 415 40.41 -20.18 8.36
C MET A 415 41.13 -19.85 7.05
N THR A 416 41.99 -20.73 6.55
CA THR A 416 42.55 -20.62 5.19
C THR A 416 41.63 -21.23 4.12
N PRO A 417 41.78 -20.85 2.83
CA PRO A 417 41.16 -21.55 1.72
C PRO A 417 41.52 -23.04 1.68
N GLU A 418 42.76 -23.39 2.05
CA GLU A 418 43.22 -24.77 2.17
C GLU A 418 42.48 -25.55 3.26
N GLU A 419 42.30 -25.00 4.46
CA GLU A 419 41.47 -25.61 5.51
C GLU A 419 40.04 -25.85 5.03
N LEU A 420 39.41 -24.83 4.41
CA LEU A 420 38.06 -24.94 3.85
C LEU A 420 37.95 -26.02 2.75
N SER A 421 39.02 -26.26 1.99
CA SER A 421 39.08 -27.32 0.96
C SER A 421 39.28 -28.74 1.51
N ARG A 422 39.81 -28.88 2.73
CA ARG A 422 40.06 -30.16 3.41
C ARG A 422 38.96 -30.54 4.40
N ALA A 423 38.22 -29.55 4.90
CA ALA A 423 37.10 -29.68 5.82
C ALA A 423 36.10 -30.77 5.35
N PRO A 424 35.85 -31.84 6.12
CA PRO A 424 34.87 -32.86 5.76
C PRO A 424 33.49 -32.26 5.46
N ALA A 425 32.99 -32.51 4.25
CA ALA A 425 31.82 -31.83 3.69
C ALA A 425 30.69 -32.80 3.30
N GLU A 426 29.50 -32.60 3.87
CA GLU A 426 28.28 -33.34 3.57
C GLU A 426 27.32 -32.50 2.71
N VAL A 427 26.66 -33.08 1.71
CA VAL A 427 25.66 -32.37 0.88
C VAL A 427 24.38 -32.16 1.68
N LEU A 428 23.98 -30.89 1.89
CA LEU A 428 22.71 -30.53 2.54
C LEU A 428 21.54 -30.42 1.56
N GLY A 429 21.81 -30.02 0.31
CA GLY A 429 20.76 -29.90 -0.71
C GLY A 429 21.17 -29.09 -1.93
N ARG A 430 20.31 -29.12 -2.96
CA ARG A 430 20.47 -28.36 -4.21
C ARG A 430 19.34 -27.35 -4.36
N SER A 431 19.63 -26.23 -5.03
CA SER A 431 18.69 -25.14 -5.31
C SER A 431 18.96 -24.55 -6.70
N SER A 432 18.06 -23.72 -7.22
CA SER A 432 18.29 -22.89 -8.43
C SER A 432 19.64 -22.16 -8.40
N HIS A 433 20.01 -21.63 -7.24
CA HIS A 433 21.27 -20.91 -7.00
C HIS A 433 22.53 -21.77 -7.03
N GLY A 434 22.42 -23.09 -6.86
CA GLY A 434 23.53 -24.02 -6.65
C GLY A 434 23.36 -24.91 -5.41
N THR A 435 24.47 -25.51 -4.94
CA THR A 435 24.50 -26.62 -3.96
C THR A 435 25.00 -26.14 -2.60
N SER A 436 24.35 -26.57 -1.53
CA SER A 436 24.73 -26.26 -0.14
C SER A 436 25.32 -27.49 0.54
N TYR A 437 26.39 -27.28 1.30
CA TYR A 437 27.15 -28.30 2.03
C TYR A 437 27.30 -27.90 3.50
N ARG A 438 27.38 -28.87 4.40
CA ARG A 438 27.84 -28.72 5.77
C ARG A 438 29.32 -29.08 5.79
N ALA A 439 30.20 -28.11 6.01
CA ALA A 439 31.61 -28.35 6.23
C ALA A 439 31.92 -28.39 7.74
N THR A 440 32.81 -29.30 8.13
CA THR A 440 33.32 -29.41 9.51
C THR A 440 34.74 -28.86 9.54
N LEU A 441 34.96 -27.77 10.28
CA LEU A 441 36.28 -27.15 10.40
C LEU A 441 37.13 -27.86 11.46
N ASP A 442 38.46 -27.74 11.36
CA ASP A 442 39.43 -28.39 12.27
C ASP A 442 39.24 -27.99 13.75
N ASN A 443 38.64 -26.82 14.01
CA ASN A 443 38.28 -26.35 15.35
C ASN A 443 36.93 -26.89 15.87
N GLY A 444 36.29 -27.80 15.15
CA GLY A 444 34.99 -28.39 15.49
C GLY A 444 33.76 -27.53 15.15
N VAL A 445 33.93 -26.33 14.58
CA VAL A 445 32.81 -25.47 14.16
C VAL A 445 32.25 -25.97 12.84
N PHE A 446 30.93 -26.13 12.76
CA PHE A 446 30.21 -26.44 11.53
C PHE A 446 29.81 -25.16 10.79
N VAL A 447 30.02 -25.12 9.48
CA VAL A 447 29.59 -24.00 8.62
C VAL A 447 28.82 -24.48 7.39
N THR A 448 27.81 -23.70 6.99
CA THR A 448 27.06 -23.92 5.74
C THR A 448 27.82 -23.25 4.60
N VAL A 449 28.37 -24.06 3.69
CA VAL A 449 29.12 -23.63 2.50
C VAL A 449 28.25 -23.81 1.27
N LYS A 450 27.86 -22.71 0.63
CA LYS A 450 26.96 -22.72 -0.52
C LYS A 450 27.70 -22.33 -1.80
N TRP A 451 27.86 -23.31 -2.69
CA TRP A 451 28.45 -23.17 -4.01
C TRP A 451 27.43 -22.56 -4.96
N LEU A 452 27.75 -21.41 -5.55
CA LEU A 452 26.91 -20.75 -6.53
C LEU A 452 27.13 -21.34 -7.93
N ARG A 453 26.05 -21.45 -8.72
CA ARG A 453 26.11 -21.80 -10.14
C ARG A 453 26.86 -20.72 -10.95
N GLU A 454 27.50 -21.12 -12.03
CA GLU A 454 28.11 -20.19 -13.00
C GLU A 454 27.09 -19.15 -13.52
N GLY A 455 27.55 -17.92 -13.81
CA GLY A 455 26.68 -16.84 -14.31
C GLY A 455 25.65 -16.28 -13.31
N VAL A 456 25.43 -16.94 -12.17
CA VAL A 456 24.48 -16.50 -11.13
C VAL A 456 25.08 -15.40 -10.25
N ALA A 457 26.38 -15.40 -9.96
CA ALA A 457 27.04 -14.36 -9.16
C ALA A 457 27.32 -13.07 -9.95
N LYS A 458 27.13 -11.89 -9.33
CA LYS A 458 27.59 -10.59 -9.89
C LYS A 458 29.11 -10.53 -10.03
N GLN A 459 29.61 -9.57 -10.83
CA GLN A 459 31.05 -9.29 -10.93
C GLN A 459 31.68 -8.99 -9.55
N ARG A 460 32.92 -9.46 -9.32
CA ARG A 460 33.67 -9.41 -8.04
C ARG A 460 33.52 -8.08 -7.27
N LYS A 461 33.66 -6.95 -7.97
CA LYS A 461 33.59 -5.60 -7.38
C LYS A 461 32.20 -5.22 -6.87
N GLU A 462 31.13 -5.67 -7.54
CA GLU A 462 29.76 -5.46 -7.09
C GLU A 462 29.36 -6.45 -6.00
N PHE A 463 29.75 -7.72 -6.17
CA PHE A 463 29.49 -8.77 -5.18
C PHE A 463 30.08 -8.40 -3.82
N ALA A 464 31.36 -8.03 -3.76
CA ALA A 464 32.03 -7.59 -2.53
C ALA A 464 31.37 -6.35 -1.91
N LYS A 465 30.93 -5.39 -2.74
CA LYS A 465 30.25 -4.15 -2.30
C LYS A 465 28.88 -4.43 -1.67
N GLU A 466 28.13 -5.40 -2.19
CA GLU A 466 26.86 -5.80 -1.58
C GLU A 466 27.04 -6.74 -0.39
N ALA A 467 27.95 -7.74 -0.46
CA ALA A 467 28.25 -8.65 0.64
C ALA A 467 28.70 -7.89 1.91
N LYS A 468 29.52 -6.85 1.78
CA LYS A 468 29.95 -6.02 2.91
C LYS A 468 28.80 -5.28 3.62
N LYS A 469 27.63 -5.11 2.99
CA LYS A 469 26.43 -4.56 3.65
C LYS A 469 25.75 -5.57 4.57
N PHE A 470 25.93 -6.87 4.33
CA PHE A 470 25.29 -7.95 5.08
C PHE A 470 26.10 -8.42 6.29
N ALA A 471 27.38 -8.05 6.37
CA ALA A 471 28.28 -8.34 7.49
C ALA A 471 27.68 -8.10 8.88
N ASN A 472 27.10 -6.92 9.07
CA ASN A 472 26.56 -6.46 10.35
C ASN A 472 25.18 -7.03 10.69
N ILE A 473 24.60 -7.91 9.86
CA ILE A 473 23.25 -8.46 10.05
C ILE A 473 23.32 -9.64 11.03
N ARG A 474 22.99 -9.38 12.30
CA ARG A 474 22.90 -10.37 13.38
C ARG A 474 21.60 -10.18 14.15
N HIS A 475 20.79 -11.24 14.25
CA HIS A 475 19.53 -11.27 14.98
C HIS A 475 19.22 -12.73 15.35
N PRO A 476 18.61 -13.06 16.51
CA PRO A 476 18.38 -14.43 16.92
C PRO A 476 17.65 -15.27 15.85
N ASN A 477 16.66 -14.69 15.18
CA ASN A 477 15.87 -15.34 14.12
C ASN A 477 16.41 -15.14 12.68
N VAL A 478 17.69 -14.77 12.50
CA VAL A 478 18.35 -14.68 11.18
C VAL A 478 19.68 -15.43 11.23
N VAL A 479 19.99 -16.24 10.22
CA VAL A 479 21.25 -16.98 10.13
C VAL A 479 22.40 -16.02 9.82
N GLY A 480 23.51 -16.10 10.55
CA GLY A 480 24.66 -15.20 10.34
C GLY A 480 25.41 -15.52 9.06
N LEU A 481 25.61 -14.51 8.21
CA LEU A 481 26.51 -14.61 7.07
C LEU A 481 27.96 -14.37 7.53
N ARG A 482 28.83 -15.37 7.35
CA ARG A 482 30.21 -15.41 7.85
C ARG A 482 31.23 -14.90 6.85
N GLY A 483 31.03 -15.19 5.56
CA GLY A 483 32.00 -14.85 4.54
C GLY A 483 31.59 -15.27 3.13
N TYR A 484 32.51 -15.08 2.19
CA TYR A 484 32.43 -15.62 0.84
C TYR A 484 33.83 -15.95 0.30
N TYR A 485 33.94 -16.96 -0.56
CA TYR A 485 35.17 -17.30 -1.26
C TYR A 485 35.07 -16.92 -2.73
N TRP A 486 36.18 -16.40 -3.27
CA TRP A 486 36.31 -15.99 -4.66
C TRP A 486 37.52 -16.68 -5.33
N GLY A 487 37.27 -17.85 -5.92
CA GLY A 487 38.28 -18.58 -6.70
C GLY A 487 38.56 -18.00 -8.08
N PRO A 488 39.62 -18.49 -8.75
CA PRO A 488 40.01 -18.07 -10.09
C PRO A 488 39.01 -18.47 -11.18
N THR A 489 38.38 -19.66 -11.11
CA THR A 489 37.39 -20.11 -12.10
C THR A 489 36.02 -19.44 -11.89
N GLN A 490 35.11 -19.48 -12.87
CA GLN A 490 33.77 -18.88 -12.70
C GLN A 490 32.87 -19.66 -11.74
N HIS A 491 33.02 -20.98 -11.64
CA HIS A 491 32.21 -21.85 -10.76
C HIS A 491 32.59 -21.72 -9.27
N GLU A 492 33.83 -21.34 -8.98
CA GLU A 492 34.37 -21.23 -7.62
C GLU A 492 33.87 -19.96 -6.88
N LYS A 493 32.60 -19.90 -6.54
CA LYS A 493 31.98 -18.76 -5.85
C LYS A 493 31.15 -19.30 -4.68
N LEU A 494 31.68 -19.17 -3.47
CA LEU A 494 31.07 -19.77 -2.27
C LEU A 494 30.53 -18.69 -1.34
N ILE A 495 29.39 -18.96 -0.70
CA ILE A 495 28.85 -18.19 0.42
C ILE A 495 28.99 -19.02 1.69
N LEU A 496 29.55 -18.45 2.76
CA LEU A 496 29.73 -19.11 4.06
C LEU A 496 28.78 -18.50 5.10
N SER A 497 28.05 -19.35 5.81
CA SER A 497 27.08 -18.95 6.84
C SER A 497 27.07 -19.94 8.01
N ASP A 498 26.44 -19.57 9.13
CA ASP A 498 26.27 -20.48 10.27
C ASP A 498 25.58 -21.79 9.85
N TYR A 499 26.04 -22.92 10.40
CA TYR A 499 25.31 -24.19 10.30
C TYR A 499 24.26 -24.29 11.40
N ILE A 500 23.01 -24.58 11.00
CA ILE A 500 21.86 -24.70 11.89
C ILE A 500 21.31 -26.12 11.82
N SER A 501 21.03 -26.71 12.99
CA SER A 501 20.60 -28.09 13.18
C SER A 501 19.39 -28.11 14.12
N PRO A 502 18.34 -28.92 13.89
CA PRO A 502 18.26 -30.14 13.06
C PRO A 502 17.93 -30.01 11.56
N GLY A 503 17.77 -28.79 11.02
CA GLY A 503 17.60 -28.56 9.57
C GLY A 503 16.44 -27.60 9.21
N SER A 504 15.93 -27.69 7.98
CA SER A 504 14.88 -26.77 7.48
C SER A 504 13.46 -27.22 7.82
N LEU A 505 12.55 -26.25 7.98
CA LEU A 505 11.13 -26.46 8.25
C LEU A 505 10.45 -27.35 7.21
N ALA A 506 10.80 -27.21 5.93
CA ALA A 506 10.31 -28.10 4.86
C ALA A 506 10.60 -29.59 5.14
N GLY A 507 11.76 -29.91 5.74
CA GLY A 507 12.10 -31.27 6.15
C GLY A 507 11.31 -31.80 7.36
N PHE A 508 10.71 -30.91 8.16
CA PHE A 508 9.80 -31.28 9.26
C PHE A 508 8.34 -31.41 8.81
N LEU A 509 7.94 -30.67 7.77
CA LEU A 509 6.59 -30.74 7.21
C LEU A 509 6.44 -31.91 6.21
N TYR A 510 7.38 -32.09 5.29
CA TYR A 510 7.18 -32.91 4.08
C TYR A 510 7.99 -34.21 4.04
N ASP A 511 9.23 -34.20 4.52
CA ASP A 511 10.20 -35.26 4.21
C ASP A 511 10.17 -36.39 5.25
N ARG A 512 9.33 -37.41 5.00
CA ARG A 512 9.17 -38.57 5.90
C ARG A 512 9.46 -39.92 5.24
N PRO A 513 10.74 -40.24 5.04
CA PRO A 513 11.25 -41.58 5.28
C PRO A 513 12.32 -41.56 6.40
N GLY A 514 12.13 -42.35 7.46
CA GLY A 514 13.18 -42.74 8.40
C GLY A 514 13.58 -41.78 9.55
N ARG A 515 13.25 -40.48 9.51
CA ARG A 515 13.52 -39.59 10.67
C ARG A 515 12.58 -39.89 11.86
N ARG A 516 13.15 -40.24 13.01
CA ARG A 516 12.43 -40.58 14.28
C ARG A 516 11.83 -39.39 15.04
N ALA A 517 11.71 -38.21 14.42
CA ALA A 517 11.23 -37.01 15.11
C ALA A 517 9.69 -37.02 15.23
N PRO A 518 9.11 -36.62 16.37
CA PRO A 518 7.66 -36.38 16.46
C PRO A 518 7.26 -35.20 15.55
N PRO A 519 6.02 -35.16 15.05
CA PRO A 519 5.55 -34.07 14.23
C PRO A 519 5.40 -32.78 15.05
N LEU A 520 5.47 -31.62 14.38
CA LEU A 520 5.35 -30.31 15.03
C LEU A 520 3.95 -30.11 15.62
N THR A 521 3.88 -29.89 16.93
CA THR A 521 2.67 -29.52 17.69
C THR A 521 2.20 -28.11 17.33
N TRP A 522 0.96 -27.73 17.67
CA TRP A 522 0.46 -26.38 17.41
C TRP A 522 1.36 -25.30 18.02
N ALA A 523 1.76 -25.47 19.29
CA ALA A 523 2.60 -24.51 20.00
C ALA A 523 3.96 -24.28 19.31
N GLN A 524 4.58 -25.35 18.79
CA GLN A 524 5.82 -25.25 18.03
C GLN A 524 5.60 -24.52 16.69
N ARG A 525 4.52 -24.82 15.96
CA ARG A 525 4.23 -24.15 14.68
C ARG A 525 3.92 -22.67 14.85
N LEU A 526 3.16 -22.30 15.88
CA LEU A 526 2.89 -20.91 16.25
C LEU A 526 4.18 -20.16 16.63
N LYS A 527 5.05 -20.79 17.43
CA LYS A 527 6.38 -20.25 17.78
C LYS A 527 7.22 -20.01 16.52
N ILE A 528 7.29 -20.98 15.61
CA ILE A 528 8.03 -20.87 14.34
C ILE A 528 7.50 -19.71 13.48
N ALA A 529 6.18 -19.52 13.39
CA ALA A 529 5.59 -18.37 12.69
C ALA A 529 5.98 -17.02 13.31
N VAL A 530 5.98 -16.93 14.65
CA VAL A 530 6.40 -15.71 15.39
C VAL A 530 7.90 -15.44 15.24
N ASP A 531 8.73 -16.48 15.31
CA ASP A 531 10.18 -16.38 15.13
C ASP A 531 10.54 -15.92 13.70
N VAL A 532 9.89 -16.46 12.66
CA VAL A 532 10.05 -15.99 11.27
C VAL A 532 9.55 -14.55 11.10
N ALA A 533 8.42 -14.18 11.70
CA ALA A 533 7.92 -12.80 11.68
C ALA A 533 8.91 -11.80 12.28
N ARG A 534 9.55 -12.15 13.41
CA ARG A 534 10.62 -11.34 14.04
C ARG A 534 11.83 -11.18 13.12
N GLY A 535 12.27 -12.28 12.50
CA GLY A 535 13.38 -12.25 11.53
C GLY A 535 13.10 -11.33 10.33
N LEU A 536 11.87 -11.37 9.78
CA LEU A 536 11.43 -10.49 8.70
C LEU A 536 11.29 -9.04 9.15
N ASN A 537 10.69 -8.77 10.32
CA ASN A 537 10.55 -7.42 10.86
C ASN A 537 11.92 -6.72 10.98
N TYR A 538 12.90 -7.41 11.54
CA TYR A 538 14.28 -6.91 11.66
C TYR A 538 14.95 -6.67 10.28
N LEU A 539 14.73 -7.54 9.29
CA LEU A 539 15.24 -7.33 7.93
C LEU A 539 14.58 -6.13 7.23
N HIS A 540 13.26 -5.98 7.39
CA HIS A 540 12.45 -4.94 6.72
C HIS A 540 12.63 -3.56 7.36
N PHE A 541 12.52 -3.45 8.68
CA PHE A 541 12.52 -2.15 9.38
C PHE A 541 13.92 -1.75 9.85
N ASP A 542 14.62 -2.63 10.59
CA ASP A 542 15.94 -2.27 11.16
C ASP A 542 17.08 -2.31 10.13
N ARG A 543 16.89 -3.04 9.02
CA ARG A 543 17.91 -3.21 7.97
C ARG A 543 17.49 -2.71 6.58
N ALA A 544 16.23 -2.36 6.37
CA ALA A 544 15.70 -1.86 5.09
C ALA A 544 16.05 -2.76 3.89
N VAL A 545 16.01 -4.09 4.06
CA VAL A 545 16.28 -5.07 3.00
C VAL A 545 15.22 -6.17 2.91
N PRO A 546 14.69 -6.47 1.70
CA PRO A 546 13.84 -7.64 1.53
C PRO A 546 14.69 -8.91 1.63
N HIS A 547 14.11 -9.95 2.24
CA HIS A 547 14.65 -11.31 2.24
C HIS A 547 14.70 -11.83 0.80
N GLY A 548 13.59 -11.71 0.07
CA GLY A 548 13.43 -11.92 -1.36
C GLY A 548 13.46 -13.36 -1.86
N ASN A 549 13.89 -14.30 -1.01
CA ASN A 549 13.96 -15.74 -1.27
C ASN A 549 13.33 -16.50 -0.09
N LEU A 550 12.18 -16.03 0.42
CA LEU A 550 11.55 -16.63 1.60
C LEU A 550 10.74 -17.87 1.21
N LYS A 551 11.03 -19.01 1.86
CA LYS A 551 10.33 -20.31 1.70
C LYS A 551 10.66 -21.25 2.85
N ALA A 552 9.84 -22.29 3.09
CA ALA A 552 10.01 -23.21 4.21
C ALA A 552 11.33 -24.01 4.18
N SER A 553 11.96 -24.19 3.02
CA SER A 553 13.31 -24.78 2.92
C SER A 553 14.43 -23.83 3.39
N ASN A 554 14.14 -22.53 3.49
CA ASN A 554 15.07 -21.49 3.93
C ASN A 554 14.77 -21.00 5.38
N VAL A 555 13.76 -21.57 6.04
CA VAL A 555 13.55 -21.42 7.49
C VAL A 555 14.24 -22.58 8.17
N LEU A 556 15.34 -22.33 8.89
CA LEU A 556 16.08 -23.34 9.62
C LEU A 556 15.64 -23.36 11.08
N LEU A 557 15.47 -24.55 11.66
CA LEU A 557 15.13 -24.75 13.06
C LEU A 557 16.40 -25.05 13.85
N ASP A 558 16.61 -24.31 14.92
CA ASP A 558 17.82 -24.31 15.74
C ASP A 558 17.57 -24.89 17.13
N GLY A 559 18.35 -25.92 17.48
CA GLY A 559 18.34 -26.56 18.81
C GLY A 559 17.08 -27.39 19.11
N PRO A 560 16.97 -27.91 20.35
CA PRO A 560 15.80 -28.68 20.79
C PRO A 560 14.52 -27.83 20.88
N ASP A 561 14.65 -26.52 21.15
CA ASP A 561 13.53 -25.58 21.28
C ASP A 561 12.98 -25.09 19.92
N LEU A 562 13.53 -25.59 18.81
CA LEU A 562 13.16 -25.27 17.43
C LEU A 562 13.05 -23.75 17.22
N ASN A 563 14.12 -23.02 17.53
CA ASN A 563 14.20 -21.58 17.29
C ASN A 563 14.31 -21.33 15.78
N ALA A 564 13.30 -20.70 15.18
CA ALA A 564 13.30 -20.53 13.74
C ALA A 564 14.22 -19.36 13.34
N ARG A 565 15.09 -19.60 12.36
CA ARG A 565 16.03 -18.64 11.79
C ARG A 565 15.87 -18.58 10.27
N VAL A 566 15.68 -17.40 9.70
CA VAL A 566 15.61 -17.24 8.23
C VAL A 566 17.03 -17.21 7.62
N ALA A 567 17.22 -17.99 6.56
CA ALA A 567 18.48 -18.19 5.84
C ALA A 567 18.32 -17.79 4.36
N ASP A 568 19.43 -17.67 3.63
CA ASP A 568 19.43 -17.31 2.20
C ASP A 568 18.76 -15.94 1.89
N TYR A 569 18.78 -15.02 2.86
CA TYR A 569 18.29 -13.65 2.69
C TYR A 569 19.14 -12.85 1.69
N CYS A 570 18.52 -11.91 0.98
CA CYS A 570 19.15 -10.96 0.06
C CYS A 570 19.99 -11.55 -1.09
N LEU A 571 19.91 -12.85 -1.39
CA LEU A 571 20.70 -13.49 -2.48
C LEU A 571 20.58 -12.75 -3.83
N HIS A 572 19.37 -12.32 -4.20
CA HIS A 572 19.08 -11.49 -5.37
C HIS A 572 19.95 -10.20 -5.49
N ARG A 573 20.53 -9.70 -4.39
CA ARG A 573 21.46 -8.55 -4.40
C ARG A 573 22.90 -8.93 -4.74
N LEU A 574 23.30 -10.17 -4.44
CA LEU A 574 24.59 -10.77 -4.81
C LEU A 574 24.58 -11.35 -6.24
N MET A 575 23.38 -11.55 -6.81
CA MET A 575 23.17 -12.29 -8.05
C MET A 575 22.92 -11.43 -9.29
N THR A 576 23.19 -11.99 -10.46
CA THR A 576 22.85 -11.38 -11.76
C THR A 576 21.32 -11.28 -11.93
N GLN A 577 20.89 -10.46 -12.90
CA GLN A 577 19.46 -10.39 -13.22
C GLN A 577 18.90 -11.75 -13.68
N ALA A 578 19.71 -12.57 -14.37
CA ALA A 578 19.34 -13.94 -14.77
C ALA A 578 19.11 -14.84 -13.54
N GLY A 579 20.07 -14.92 -12.61
CA GLY A 579 19.92 -15.70 -11.38
C GLY A 579 18.75 -15.24 -10.51
N THR A 580 18.46 -13.93 -10.49
CA THR A 580 17.28 -13.38 -9.80
C THR A 580 15.96 -13.79 -10.47
N ILE A 581 15.92 -13.91 -11.80
CA ILE A 581 14.75 -14.41 -12.53
C ILE A 581 14.57 -15.91 -12.29
N GLU A 582 15.64 -16.72 -12.29
CA GLU A 582 15.58 -18.14 -11.92
C GLU A 582 15.05 -18.34 -10.48
N GLN A 583 15.50 -17.53 -9.52
CA GLN A 583 14.97 -17.52 -8.13
C GLN A 583 13.44 -17.27 -8.10
N ILE A 584 12.96 -16.31 -8.89
CA ILE A 584 11.53 -15.93 -8.92
C ILE A 584 10.68 -16.95 -9.68
N LEU A 585 11.26 -17.68 -10.64
CA LEU A 585 10.62 -18.82 -11.31
C LEU A 585 10.53 -20.04 -10.37
N ASP A 586 11.60 -20.38 -9.67
CA ASP A 586 11.64 -21.42 -8.63
C ASP A 586 10.62 -21.15 -7.51
N ALA A 587 10.56 -19.92 -7.00
CA ALA A 587 9.52 -19.48 -6.06
C ALA A 587 8.10 -19.53 -6.66
N GLY A 588 7.96 -19.48 -7.99
CA GLY A 588 6.68 -19.62 -8.69
C GLY A 588 6.19 -21.05 -8.80
N ILE A 589 7.11 -22.00 -9.02
CA ILE A 589 6.84 -23.45 -9.04
C ILE A 589 6.48 -23.96 -7.63
N LEU A 590 6.91 -23.24 -6.59
CA LEU A 590 6.65 -23.54 -5.18
C LEU A 590 5.55 -22.65 -4.55
N GLY A 591 4.76 -21.93 -5.35
CA GLY A 591 3.62 -21.12 -4.89
C GLY A 591 3.95 -19.80 -4.15
N TYR A 592 5.20 -19.59 -3.69
CA TYR A 592 5.65 -18.38 -2.97
C TYR A 592 5.75 -17.10 -3.82
N ARG A 593 5.68 -17.18 -5.15
CA ARG A 593 5.76 -16.00 -6.04
C ARG A 593 4.51 -15.11 -5.91
N ALA A 594 4.68 -13.96 -5.28
CA ALA A 594 3.68 -12.91 -5.21
C ALA A 594 3.29 -12.39 -6.62
N PRO A 595 1.99 -12.18 -6.95
CA PRO A 595 1.59 -11.86 -8.33
C PRO A 595 2.11 -10.55 -8.93
N GLU A 596 2.54 -9.57 -8.13
CA GLU A 596 3.27 -8.40 -8.65
C GLU A 596 4.63 -8.78 -9.28
N LEU A 597 5.26 -9.86 -8.78
CA LEU A 597 6.43 -10.47 -9.41
C LEU A 597 6.07 -11.33 -10.64
N ALA A 598 4.78 -11.60 -10.89
CA ALA A 598 4.32 -12.23 -12.13
C ALA A 598 3.96 -11.19 -13.21
N ALA A 599 3.43 -10.03 -12.82
CA ALA A 599 3.08 -8.94 -13.73
C ALA A 599 4.29 -8.14 -14.26
N SER A 600 5.40 -8.09 -13.52
CA SER A 600 6.58 -7.31 -13.93
C SER A 600 7.43 -7.99 -15.01
N LYS A 601 7.76 -7.24 -16.08
CA LYS A 601 8.74 -7.64 -17.13
C LYS A 601 10.19 -7.72 -16.61
N LYS A 602 10.49 -7.16 -15.43
CA LYS A 602 11.77 -7.26 -14.72
C LYS A 602 11.49 -7.40 -13.22
N PRO A 603 11.05 -8.58 -12.76
CA PRO A 603 10.63 -8.74 -11.37
C PRO A 603 11.85 -8.69 -10.45
N LEU A 604 11.72 -7.97 -9.35
CA LEU A 604 12.75 -7.81 -8.32
C LEU A 604 12.08 -7.98 -6.95
N PRO A 605 12.65 -8.77 -6.01
CA PRO A 605 11.98 -9.02 -4.75
C PRO A 605 11.82 -7.75 -3.90
N SER A 606 10.71 -7.68 -3.16
CA SER A 606 10.29 -6.53 -2.36
C SER A 606 9.74 -6.96 -0.99
N PHE A 607 9.55 -5.99 -0.08
CA PHE A 607 8.90 -6.24 1.21
C PHE A 607 7.50 -6.86 1.06
N LYS A 608 6.72 -6.45 0.05
CA LYS A 608 5.38 -7.01 -0.22
C LYS A 608 5.44 -8.48 -0.63
N SER A 609 6.42 -8.85 -1.48
CA SER A 609 6.59 -10.26 -1.87
C SER A 609 7.09 -11.15 -0.73
N ASP A 610 7.85 -10.61 0.23
CA ASP A 610 8.19 -11.33 1.46
C ASP A 610 6.98 -11.56 2.35
N VAL A 611 6.10 -10.56 2.51
CA VAL A 611 4.84 -10.70 3.26
C VAL A 611 3.93 -11.75 2.62
N TYR A 612 3.81 -11.76 1.28
CA TYR A 612 3.08 -12.81 0.56
C TYR A 612 3.69 -14.20 0.83
N ALA A 613 5.00 -14.36 0.67
CA ALA A 613 5.69 -15.63 0.91
C ALA A 613 5.60 -16.08 2.38
N PHE A 614 5.56 -15.15 3.33
CA PHE A 614 5.34 -15.44 4.75
C PHE A 614 3.91 -15.94 5.01
N GLY A 615 2.91 -15.35 4.35
CA GLY A 615 1.54 -15.85 4.36
C GLY A 615 1.43 -17.28 3.83
N VAL A 616 2.22 -17.63 2.81
CA VAL A 616 2.34 -19.01 2.32
C VAL A 616 2.96 -19.93 3.39
N ILE A 617 4.06 -19.53 4.05
CA ILE A 617 4.65 -20.34 5.15
C ILE A 617 3.64 -20.56 6.30
N MET A 618 2.81 -19.56 6.63
CA MET A 618 1.75 -19.74 7.62
C MET A 618 0.70 -20.78 7.18
N LEU A 619 0.34 -20.84 5.89
CA LEU A 619 -0.53 -21.89 5.36
C LEU A 619 0.14 -23.28 5.41
N GLU A 620 1.42 -23.38 5.07
CA GLU A 620 2.17 -24.63 5.14
C GLU A 620 2.25 -25.17 6.58
N LEU A 621 2.48 -24.28 7.56
CA LEU A 621 2.43 -24.60 8.98
C LEU A 621 1.05 -25.09 9.43
N LEU A 622 -0.04 -24.44 9.00
CA LEU A 622 -1.40 -24.83 9.38
C LEU A 622 -1.87 -26.15 8.75
N THR A 623 -1.40 -26.47 7.54
CA THR A 623 -1.94 -27.58 6.72
C THR A 623 -1.03 -28.79 6.61
N GLY A 624 0.27 -28.65 6.90
CA GLY A 624 1.27 -29.71 6.70
C GLY A 624 1.52 -30.04 5.22
N ARG A 625 1.08 -29.19 4.29
CA ARG A 625 1.13 -29.42 2.84
C ARG A 625 1.63 -28.21 2.07
N CYS A 626 2.24 -28.47 0.92
CA CYS A 626 2.80 -27.46 0.03
C CYS A 626 1.76 -26.45 -0.48
N ALA A 627 2.20 -25.22 -0.68
CA ALA A 627 1.43 -24.01 -1.02
C ALA A 627 0.27 -24.21 -2.01
N ASP A 628 0.52 -24.86 -3.15
CA ASP A 628 -0.44 -24.96 -4.25
C ASP A 628 -1.70 -25.75 -3.89
N TRP A 629 -1.56 -26.78 -3.04
CA TRP A 629 -2.69 -27.58 -2.57
C TRP A 629 -3.63 -26.73 -1.69
N VAL A 630 -3.06 -25.91 -0.81
CA VAL A 630 -3.84 -25.04 0.08
C VAL A 630 -4.53 -23.94 -0.70
N ARG A 631 -3.84 -23.33 -1.68
CA ARG A 631 -4.39 -22.28 -2.53
C ARG A 631 -5.66 -22.74 -3.26
N LEU A 632 -5.64 -23.95 -3.82
CA LEU A 632 -6.79 -24.56 -4.49
C LEU A 632 -7.98 -24.75 -3.52
N ARG A 633 -7.74 -25.39 -2.37
CA ARG A 633 -8.80 -25.69 -1.39
C ARG A 633 -9.40 -24.44 -0.74
N VAL A 634 -8.61 -23.39 -0.53
CA VAL A 634 -9.09 -22.09 -0.05
C VAL A 634 -10.00 -21.42 -1.10
N THR A 635 -9.67 -21.49 -2.39
CA THR A 635 -10.55 -20.94 -3.45
C THR A 635 -11.88 -21.69 -3.60
N GLU A 636 -11.97 -22.94 -3.16
CA GLU A 636 -13.23 -23.70 -3.11
C GLU A 636 -14.10 -23.41 -1.86
N GLY A 637 -13.66 -22.50 -0.97
CA GLY A 637 -14.35 -22.22 0.30
C GLY A 637 -14.13 -23.26 1.39
N ARG A 638 -13.37 -24.33 1.13
CA ARG A 638 -13.09 -25.45 2.05
C ARG A 638 -11.88 -25.21 2.96
N GLY A 639 -11.65 -23.95 3.34
CA GLY A 639 -10.47 -23.52 4.09
C GLY A 639 -10.34 -24.12 5.49
N ALA A 640 -11.46 -24.48 6.14
CA ALA A 640 -11.46 -25.15 7.44
C ALA A 640 -11.05 -26.63 7.36
N ASP A 641 -11.32 -27.29 6.24
CA ASP A 641 -10.97 -28.70 5.98
C ASP A 641 -9.48 -28.89 5.63
N CYS A 642 -8.71 -27.80 5.61
CA CYS A 642 -7.32 -27.78 5.14
C CYS A 642 -6.29 -28.05 6.24
N PHE A 643 -6.67 -27.92 7.52
CA PHE A 643 -5.75 -28.05 8.64
C PHE A 643 -5.10 -29.44 8.69
N ASP A 644 -3.84 -29.49 9.16
CA ASP A 644 -3.08 -30.74 9.26
C ASP A 644 -3.81 -31.77 10.15
N PRO A 645 -4.08 -33.00 9.67
CA PRO A 645 -4.70 -34.07 10.47
C PRO A 645 -4.01 -34.33 11.83
N VAL A 646 -2.70 -34.05 11.93
CA VAL A 646 -1.94 -34.17 13.18
C VAL A 646 -2.37 -33.15 14.24
N LEU A 647 -2.91 -31.99 13.85
CA LEU A 647 -3.37 -30.94 14.75
C LEU A 647 -4.84 -31.14 15.18
N MET A 648 -5.60 -32.01 14.52
CA MET A 648 -7.01 -32.29 14.87
C MET A 648 -7.23 -32.72 16.34
N PRO A 649 -6.37 -33.56 16.97
CA PRO A 649 -6.50 -33.88 18.39
C PRO A 649 -6.26 -32.68 19.31
N GLU A 650 -5.39 -31.73 18.91
CA GLU A 650 -5.14 -30.50 19.67
C GLU A 650 -6.32 -29.50 19.56
N MET A 651 -7.03 -29.48 18.43
CA MET A 651 -8.21 -28.62 18.20
C MET A 651 -9.44 -28.96 19.06
N VAL A 652 -9.43 -30.07 19.81
CA VAL A 652 -10.42 -30.33 20.86
C VAL A 652 -10.37 -29.26 21.97
N ASN A 653 -9.23 -28.55 22.12
CA ASN A 653 -9.12 -27.37 22.95
C ASN A 653 -9.61 -26.11 22.20
N PRO A 654 -10.66 -25.40 22.66
CA PRO A 654 -11.18 -24.20 21.99
C PRO A 654 -10.16 -23.06 21.81
N ALA A 655 -9.13 -22.98 22.67
CA ALA A 655 -8.07 -22.00 22.52
C ALA A 655 -7.11 -22.33 21.35
N VAL A 656 -6.91 -23.61 21.06
CA VAL A 656 -6.11 -24.08 19.91
C VAL A 656 -6.87 -23.85 18.61
N ASP A 657 -8.13 -24.28 18.55
CA ASP A 657 -9.02 -24.04 17.42
C ASP A 657 -9.11 -22.55 17.05
N LYS A 658 -9.33 -21.69 18.05
CA LYS A 658 -9.33 -20.24 17.87
C LYS A 658 -7.98 -19.73 17.37
N GLY A 659 -6.86 -20.14 17.96
CA GLY A 659 -5.52 -19.72 17.55
C GLY A 659 -5.19 -20.11 16.11
N MET A 660 -5.56 -21.33 15.69
CA MET A 660 -5.38 -21.81 14.32
C MET A 660 -6.23 -21.01 13.32
N LYS A 661 -7.47 -20.67 13.68
CA LYS A 661 -8.34 -19.79 12.88
C LYS A 661 -7.83 -18.35 12.80
N GLU A 662 -7.25 -17.80 13.87
CA GLU A 662 -6.64 -16.47 13.87
C GLU A 662 -5.40 -16.42 12.98
N VAL A 663 -4.49 -17.41 13.06
CA VAL A 663 -3.33 -17.50 12.16
C VAL A 663 -3.74 -17.75 10.71
N LEU A 664 -4.81 -18.53 10.45
CA LEU A 664 -5.37 -18.66 9.11
C LEU A 664 -5.87 -17.29 8.61
N GLY A 665 -6.56 -16.52 9.46
CA GLY A 665 -6.98 -15.16 9.15
C GLY A 665 -5.83 -14.19 8.84
N ILE A 666 -4.67 -14.36 9.48
CA ILE A 666 -3.45 -13.59 9.19
C ILE A 666 -2.83 -14.06 7.86
N ALA A 667 -2.66 -15.37 7.66
CA ALA A 667 -2.13 -15.95 6.42
C ALA A 667 -2.93 -15.50 5.20
N LEU A 668 -4.26 -15.54 5.29
CA LEU A 668 -5.19 -15.08 4.26
C LEU A 668 -5.14 -13.56 4.02
N ARG A 669 -4.70 -12.74 4.99
CA ARG A 669 -4.42 -11.31 4.78
C ARG A 669 -3.07 -11.11 4.08
N CYS A 670 -2.04 -11.85 4.47
CA CYS A 670 -0.70 -11.79 3.88
C CYS A 670 -0.68 -12.19 2.40
N ILE A 671 -1.46 -13.19 1.99
CA ILE A 671 -1.58 -13.61 0.57
C ILE A 671 -2.68 -12.87 -0.21
N ARG A 672 -3.43 -11.96 0.42
CA ARG A 672 -4.59 -11.30 -0.21
C ARG A 672 -4.14 -10.25 -1.22
N ILE A 673 -4.15 -10.66 -2.48
CA ILE A 673 -3.97 -9.80 -3.65
C ILE A 673 -5.20 -8.87 -3.79
N PHE A 674 -5.01 -7.71 -4.42
CA PHE A 674 -6.08 -6.88 -4.96
C PHE A 674 -6.88 -7.66 -6.02
N LEU A 675 -7.89 -8.42 -5.59
CA LEU A 675 -8.80 -9.22 -6.44
C LEU A 675 -9.84 -8.34 -7.18
N GLN A 676 -9.43 -7.18 -7.68
CA GLN A 676 -10.30 -6.17 -8.29
C GLN A 676 -9.93 -5.84 -9.76
N MET A 677 -8.90 -6.48 -10.33
CA MET A 677 -8.45 -6.27 -11.71
C MET A 677 -8.35 -7.54 -12.58
N ALA A 678 -9.06 -8.63 -12.23
CA ALA A 678 -9.03 -9.87 -13.02
C ALA A 678 -10.37 -10.64 -13.14
N ALA A 679 -11.41 -10.30 -12.37
CA ALA A 679 -12.55 -11.21 -12.15
C ALA A 679 -13.96 -10.55 -12.16
N SER A 680 -14.16 -9.41 -12.83
CA SER A 680 -15.47 -8.71 -12.82
C SER A 680 -15.81 -7.94 -14.11
N ILE A 681 -15.52 -8.51 -15.28
CA ILE A 681 -15.79 -7.90 -16.60
C ILE A 681 -17.21 -8.21 -17.14
N HIS A 682 -18.03 -9.00 -16.44
CA HIS A 682 -19.26 -9.59 -17.00
C HIS A 682 -20.56 -9.41 -16.19
N PHE A 683 -20.71 -8.40 -15.32
CA PHE A 683 -22.03 -8.17 -14.67
C PHE A 683 -22.50 -6.73 -14.40
N PHE A 684 -21.63 -5.71 -14.35
CA PHE A 684 -22.04 -4.33 -14.03
C PHE A 684 -22.10 -3.39 -15.24
N GLY A 685 -22.83 -3.80 -16.28
CA GLY A 685 -23.07 -3.00 -17.48
C GLY A 685 -24.31 -2.09 -17.45
N PHE A 686 -25.11 -2.10 -16.37
CA PHE A 686 -26.49 -1.58 -16.43
C PHE A 686 -27.02 -0.83 -15.19
N LEU A 687 -26.19 -0.06 -14.48
CA LEU A 687 -26.70 1.00 -13.59
C LEU A 687 -25.80 2.25 -13.45
N ALA A 688 -25.15 2.67 -14.55
CA ALA A 688 -24.42 3.94 -14.61
C ALA A 688 -25.38 5.13 -14.78
N LEU A 689 -26.21 5.43 -13.78
CA LEU A 689 -27.07 6.61 -13.76
C LEU A 689 -27.57 6.95 -12.34
N PHE A 690 -26.68 7.42 -11.45
CA PHE A 690 -26.91 8.56 -10.55
C PHE A 690 -25.65 8.90 -9.71
N PHE A 691 -25.41 10.21 -9.57
CA PHE A 691 -24.42 10.88 -8.71
C PHE A 691 -22.91 10.58 -8.85
N THR A 692 -22.21 11.66 -9.18
CA THR A 692 -20.82 11.94 -8.84
C THR A 692 -20.56 11.88 -7.33
N TYR A 693 -19.49 11.21 -6.89
CA TYR A 693 -18.67 11.65 -5.75
C TYR A 693 -17.21 11.22 -5.96
N ALA A 694 -16.28 11.93 -5.31
CA ALA A 694 -14.84 11.65 -5.43
C ALA A 694 -14.43 10.47 -4.54
N LEU A 695 -13.54 9.61 -5.03
CA LEU A 695 -12.90 8.57 -4.22
C LEU A 695 -11.75 9.15 -3.39
N ALA A 696 -12.11 9.85 -2.31
CA ALA A 696 -11.44 9.56 -1.05
C ALA A 696 -11.78 8.12 -0.65
N SER A 697 -10.88 7.42 0.06
CA SER A 697 -11.21 6.12 0.61
C SER A 697 -12.24 6.25 1.72
N ASP A 698 -13.47 5.82 1.47
CA ASP A 698 -14.49 5.69 2.52
C ASP A 698 -14.18 4.42 3.36
N PRO A 699 -14.02 4.52 4.69
CA PRO A 699 -13.84 3.36 5.56
C PRO A 699 -15.13 2.55 5.79
N SER A 700 -16.28 3.03 5.31
CA SER A 700 -17.60 2.41 5.49
C SER A 700 -17.81 1.18 4.58
N SER A 701 -18.63 0.24 5.03
CA SER A 701 -19.06 -0.91 4.23
C SER A 701 -19.98 -0.52 3.07
N LEU A 702 -20.09 -1.39 2.06
CA LEU A 702 -21.12 -1.36 1.00
C LEU A 702 -22.55 -1.66 1.53
N GLN A 703 -22.82 -1.34 2.79
CA GLN A 703 -24.10 -1.40 3.49
C GLN A 703 -24.19 -0.13 4.33
N ASP A 704 -25.31 0.60 4.25
CA ASP A 704 -25.55 1.86 4.99
C ASP A 704 -25.43 1.70 6.52
N PHE A 705 -25.58 0.46 6.98
CA PHE A 705 -25.37 0.02 8.36
C PHE A 705 -24.86 -1.42 8.37
N CYS A 706 -24.08 -1.77 9.39
CA CYS A 706 -23.84 -3.17 9.76
C CYS A 706 -24.51 -3.42 11.12
N VAL A 707 -25.43 -4.38 11.17
CA VAL A 707 -26.07 -4.82 12.42
C VAL A 707 -25.46 -6.15 12.84
N ALA A 708 -24.98 -6.28 14.07
CA ALA A 708 -24.39 -7.52 14.58
C ALA A 708 -25.39 -8.69 14.59
N GLU A 709 -25.13 -9.74 13.81
CA GLU A 709 -25.87 -11.00 13.87
C GLU A 709 -25.33 -11.88 15.01
N ALA A 710 -25.88 -11.73 16.22
CA ALA A 710 -25.35 -12.30 17.46
C ALA A 710 -25.07 -13.83 17.46
N ASN A 711 -25.69 -14.59 16.55
CA ASN A 711 -25.53 -16.04 16.42
C ASN A 711 -24.57 -16.46 15.27
N SER A 712 -23.84 -15.53 14.67
CA SER A 712 -23.02 -15.81 13.48
C SER A 712 -21.64 -16.39 13.82
N ASN A 713 -21.27 -17.48 13.16
CA ASN A 713 -19.97 -18.16 13.35
C ASN A 713 -18.77 -17.41 12.72
N VAL A 714 -18.99 -16.25 12.10
CA VAL A 714 -17.96 -15.45 11.43
C VAL A 714 -17.74 -14.14 12.19
N MET A 715 -16.51 -13.89 12.64
CA MET A 715 -16.11 -12.66 13.32
C MET A 715 -15.00 -11.94 12.55
N VAL A 716 -15.24 -10.67 12.20
CA VAL A 716 -14.27 -9.78 11.55
C VAL A 716 -14.46 -8.38 12.14
N ASN A 717 -13.48 -7.90 12.91
CA ASN A 717 -13.52 -6.62 13.64
C ASN A 717 -14.76 -6.43 14.55
N GLY A 718 -15.44 -7.52 14.90
CA GLY A 718 -16.77 -7.53 15.48
C GLY A 718 -17.51 -8.79 15.05
N VAL A 719 -18.84 -8.73 15.09
CA VAL A 719 -19.76 -9.78 14.65
C VAL A 719 -20.03 -9.63 13.13
N ALA A 720 -20.47 -10.67 12.43
CA ALA A 720 -20.96 -10.53 11.06
C ALA A 720 -22.17 -9.57 10.95
N CYS A 721 -22.36 -8.97 9.78
CA CYS A 721 -23.52 -8.14 9.50
C CYS A 721 -24.75 -9.00 9.14
N LYS A 722 -25.83 -8.82 9.90
CA LYS A 722 -27.19 -9.31 9.64
C LYS A 722 -27.62 -8.88 8.24
N ASP A 723 -28.33 -9.75 7.52
CA ASP A 723 -28.94 -9.42 6.21
C ASP A 723 -29.78 -8.13 6.33
N PRO A 724 -29.49 -7.05 5.56
CA PRO A 724 -30.23 -5.79 5.65
C PRO A 724 -31.74 -5.91 5.50
N LYS A 725 -32.24 -6.96 4.82
CA LYS A 725 -33.68 -7.23 4.69
C LYS A 725 -34.34 -7.71 5.99
N LYS A 726 -33.55 -8.04 7.02
CA LYS A 726 -34.00 -8.52 8.33
C LYS A 726 -33.75 -7.50 9.46
N VAL A 727 -33.25 -6.31 9.13
CA VAL A 727 -32.88 -5.29 10.11
C VAL A 727 -34.11 -4.46 10.50
N GLU A 728 -34.22 -4.18 11.80
CA GLU A 728 -35.34 -3.49 12.42
C GLU A 728 -34.86 -2.25 13.20
N ALA A 729 -35.75 -1.30 13.46
CA ALA A 729 -35.43 -0.12 14.27
C ALA A 729 -34.91 -0.46 15.69
N ASN A 730 -35.35 -1.60 16.24
CA ASN A 730 -34.88 -2.12 17.52
C ASN A 730 -33.37 -2.41 17.53
N ASP A 731 -32.79 -2.84 16.40
CA ASP A 731 -31.34 -3.13 16.29
C ASP A 731 -30.47 -1.88 16.57
N PHE A 732 -31.02 -0.67 16.46
CA PHE A 732 -30.33 0.62 16.64
C PHE A 732 -30.66 1.34 17.95
N SER A 733 -31.45 0.73 18.85
CA SER A 733 -32.00 1.41 20.03
C SER A 733 -31.72 0.66 21.34
N PHE A 734 -31.50 1.40 22.42
CA PHE A 734 -31.41 0.85 23.78
C PHE A 734 -32.12 1.76 24.78
N SER A 735 -33.10 1.20 25.50
CA SER A 735 -33.73 1.87 26.63
C SER A 735 -33.22 1.27 27.93
N GLY A 736 -32.47 2.07 28.70
CA GLY A 736 -31.89 1.64 29.98
C GLY A 736 -30.96 2.66 30.62
N LEU A 737 -30.29 3.50 29.83
CA LEU A 737 -29.40 4.57 30.33
C LEU A 737 -30.09 5.64 31.19
N HIS A 738 -31.42 5.68 31.24
CA HIS A 738 -32.19 6.55 32.14
C HIS A 738 -32.21 6.01 33.58
N LEU A 739 -32.04 4.69 33.78
CA LEU A 739 -31.99 4.04 35.08
C LEU A 739 -30.62 4.27 35.74
N ALA A 740 -30.61 4.51 37.05
CA ALA A 740 -29.38 4.58 37.84
C ALA A 740 -28.86 3.17 38.14
N GLY A 741 -27.56 2.96 37.93
CA GLY A 741 -26.89 1.71 38.28
C GLY A 741 -26.80 1.52 39.80
N ASN A 742 -26.91 0.27 40.27
CA ASN A 742 -26.72 -0.04 41.69
C ASN A 742 -25.24 0.10 42.09
N THR A 743 -24.94 1.15 42.84
CA THR A 743 -23.63 1.54 43.39
C THR A 743 -23.31 0.91 44.75
N SER A 744 -24.17 0.03 45.29
CA SER A 744 -24.01 -0.68 46.57
C SER A 744 -22.95 -1.80 46.47
N ASN A 745 -21.70 -1.42 46.21
CA ASN A 745 -20.58 -2.33 45.98
C ASN A 745 -19.25 -1.72 46.51
N PRO A 746 -18.15 -2.49 46.62
CA PRO A 746 -16.93 -2.03 47.30
C PRO A 746 -16.23 -0.81 46.69
N VAL A 747 -16.49 -0.46 45.42
CA VAL A 747 -15.92 0.74 44.77
C VAL A 747 -16.89 1.92 44.74
N GLY A 748 -18.14 1.74 45.16
CA GLY A 748 -19.14 2.81 45.24
C GLY A 748 -19.58 3.37 43.88
N SER A 749 -19.30 2.69 42.76
CA SER A 749 -19.67 3.14 41.41
C SER A 749 -20.26 2.01 40.58
N ARG A 750 -20.97 2.35 39.50
CA ARG A 750 -21.54 1.37 38.57
C ARG A 750 -21.44 1.88 37.14
N VAL A 751 -20.64 1.17 36.34
CA VAL A 751 -20.61 1.33 34.88
C VAL A 751 -21.75 0.52 34.25
N THR A 752 -22.57 1.17 33.44
CA THR A 752 -23.64 0.59 32.63
C THR A 752 -23.25 0.77 31.16
N THR A 753 -22.87 -0.33 30.50
CA THR A 753 -22.31 -0.29 29.14
C THR A 753 -23.38 -0.39 28.06
N VAL A 754 -23.15 0.31 26.94
CA VAL A 754 -23.93 0.25 25.71
C VAL A 754 -22.96 0.16 24.54
N ASN A 755 -22.68 -1.09 24.15
CA ASN A 755 -21.82 -1.46 23.04
C ASN A 755 -22.61 -2.32 22.04
N VAL A 756 -21.90 -2.94 21.08
CA VAL A 756 -22.49 -3.79 20.03
C VAL A 756 -23.37 -4.95 20.53
N VAL A 757 -23.26 -5.35 21.80
CA VAL A 757 -24.15 -6.36 22.42
C VAL A 757 -25.52 -5.78 22.82
N GLN A 758 -25.57 -4.51 23.25
CA GLN A 758 -26.83 -3.84 23.63
C GLN A 758 -27.49 -3.08 22.48
N ILE A 759 -26.70 -2.55 21.54
CA ILE A 759 -27.18 -1.97 20.27
C ILE A 759 -26.40 -2.66 19.13
N PRO A 760 -26.96 -3.73 18.53
CA PRO A 760 -26.35 -4.43 17.40
C PRO A 760 -25.95 -3.51 16.22
N GLY A 761 -26.66 -2.41 16.00
CA GLY A 761 -26.35 -1.38 14.99
C GLY A 761 -25.13 -0.50 15.29
N LEU A 762 -24.46 -0.65 16.45
CA LEU A 762 -23.14 -0.05 16.69
C LEU A 762 -22.00 -0.87 16.06
N ASN A 763 -22.29 -2.01 15.42
CA ASN A 763 -21.28 -2.82 14.76
C ASN A 763 -20.62 -2.04 13.62
N SER A 764 -19.30 -2.21 13.45
CA SER A 764 -18.41 -1.41 12.57
C SER A 764 -18.35 0.12 12.81
N LEU A 765 -19.32 0.77 13.48
CA LEU A 765 -19.38 2.24 13.63
C LEU A 765 -18.24 2.86 14.48
N GLY A 766 -17.36 2.05 15.07
CA GLY A 766 -16.19 2.54 15.79
C GLY A 766 -16.50 3.29 17.09
N ILE A 767 -17.71 3.12 17.65
CA ILE A 767 -18.17 3.84 18.86
C ILE A 767 -18.91 2.94 19.85
N SER A 768 -18.79 3.26 21.14
CA SER A 768 -19.64 2.73 22.21
C SER A 768 -19.85 3.79 23.30
N LEU A 769 -20.83 3.58 24.17
CA LEU A 769 -21.19 4.51 25.25
C LEU A 769 -21.24 3.80 26.60
N VAL A 770 -20.98 4.53 27.68
CA VAL A 770 -21.25 4.09 29.06
C VAL A 770 -21.94 5.20 29.84
N ARG A 771 -22.86 4.83 30.74
CA ARG A 771 -23.24 5.66 31.89
C ARG A 771 -22.44 5.18 33.10
N ILE A 772 -21.97 6.10 33.93
CA ILE A 772 -21.33 5.80 35.20
C ILE A 772 -22.06 6.56 36.30
N ASP A 773 -22.64 5.80 37.22
CA ASP A 773 -23.24 6.31 38.46
C ASP A 773 -22.24 6.13 39.61
N TYR A 774 -22.09 7.14 40.46
CA TYR A 774 -21.23 7.10 41.65
C TYR A 774 -22.05 7.46 42.89
N ALA A 775 -21.95 6.63 43.93
CA ALA A 775 -22.31 6.99 45.30
C ALA A 775 -21.36 8.07 45.84
N PRO A 776 -21.65 8.71 46.99
CA PRO A 776 -20.70 9.59 47.67
C PRO A 776 -19.37 8.87 47.88
N TRP A 777 -18.26 9.56 47.58
CA TRP A 777 -16.89 9.00 47.66
C TRP A 777 -16.57 7.81 46.75
N GLY A 778 -17.50 7.39 45.88
CA GLY A 778 -17.29 6.28 44.93
C GLY A 778 -16.23 6.56 43.87
N ILE A 779 -15.54 5.51 43.43
CA ILE A 779 -14.48 5.54 42.41
C ILE A 779 -14.78 4.60 41.26
N ASN A 780 -14.35 4.97 40.05
CA ASN A 780 -14.05 4.02 38.99
C ASN A 780 -12.53 3.76 39.05
N PRO A 781 -12.05 2.56 39.45
CA PRO A 781 -10.65 2.32 39.76
C PRO A 781 -9.68 2.54 38.58
N PRO A 782 -8.35 2.64 38.84
CA PRO A 782 -7.35 2.72 37.78
C PRO A 782 -7.47 1.61 36.74
N HIS A 783 -7.74 2.01 35.49
CA HIS A 783 -7.94 1.12 34.35
C HIS A 783 -7.41 1.76 33.06
N THR A 784 -7.43 0.99 31.97
CA THR A 784 -7.08 1.48 30.62
C THR A 784 -7.98 0.86 29.55
N HIS A 785 -8.22 1.63 28.49
CA HIS A 785 -8.92 1.24 27.27
C HIS A 785 -7.87 1.05 26.15
N PRO A 786 -7.39 -0.17 25.88
CA PRO A 786 -6.30 -0.41 24.94
C PRO A 786 -6.68 -0.19 23.47
N ARG A 787 -7.97 -0.01 23.15
CA ARG A 787 -8.47 0.23 21.78
C ARG A 787 -9.33 1.49 21.63
N ALA A 788 -9.43 2.34 22.64
CA ALA A 788 -10.23 3.56 22.56
C ALA A 788 -9.70 4.72 23.42
N THR A 789 -9.92 5.94 22.94
CA THR A 789 -9.96 7.15 23.76
C THR A 789 -11.33 7.22 24.44
N GLU A 790 -11.38 7.61 25.73
CA GLU A 790 -12.64 7.93 26.44
C GLU A 790 -12.87 9.45 26.43
N ILE A 791 -14.08 9.89 26.10
CA ILE A 791 -14.56 11.27 26.24
C ILE A 791 -15.69 11.27 27.27
N LEU A 792 -15.40 11.77 28.47
CA LEU A 792 -16.31 11.79 29.62
C LEU A 792 -17.00 13.15 29.75
N THR A 793 -18.31 13.14 29.98
CA THR A 793 -19.13 14.32 30.27
C THR A 793 -19.86 14.16 31.60
N VAL A 794 -19.72 15.11 32.52
CA VAL A 794 -20.43 15.07 33.81
C VAL A 794 -21.85 15.62 33.65
N LEU A 795 -22.86 14.82 34.02
CA LEU A 795 -24.27 15.20 33.94
C LEU A 795 -24.81 15.75 35.26
N GLU A 796 -24.33 15.24 36.40
CA GLU A 796 -24.77 15.64 37.75
C GLU A 796 -23.62 15.57 38.76
N GLY A 797 -23.58 16.54 39.68
CA GLY A 797 -22.54 16.64 40.70
C GLY A 797 -21.19 17.15 40.16
N SER A 798 -20.10 16.72 40.80
CA SER A 798 -18.72 17.09 40.47
C SER A 798 -17.78 15.90 40.64
N LEU A 799 -16.83 15.73 39.73
CA LEU A 799 -16.01 14.52 39.59
C LEU A 799 -14.53 14.88 39.45
N GLU A 800 -13.68 14.30 40.29
CA GLU A 800 -12.22 14.32 40.13
C GLU A 800 -11.83 13.25 39.09
N VAL A 801 -10.99 13.61 38.13
CA VAL A 801 -10.49 12.71 37.09
C VAL A 801 -8.97 12.83 36.96
N GLY A 802 -8.31 11.78 36.48
CA GLY A 802 -6.91 11.88 36.11
C GLY A 802 -6.36 10.70 35.33
N PHE A 803 -5.24 10.92 34.65
CA PHE A 803 -4.49 9.90 33.91
C PHE A 803 -2.98 10.08 34.06
N VAL A 804 -2.22 9.00 33.87
CA VAL A 804 -0.77 8.97 33.99
C VAL A 804 -0.13 8.89 32.60
N THR A 805 0.81 9.79 32.30
CA THR A 805 1.57 9.77 31.04
C THR A 805 2.64 8.67 31.07
N SER A 806 2.75 7.83 30.04
CA SER A 806 3.88 6.90 29.90
C SER A 806 5.17 7.63 29.50
N ASN A 807 6.26 7.49 30.29
CA ASN A 807 7.66 7.83 30.01
C ASN A 807 8.01 9.24 29.46
N PRO A 808 9.06 9.92 29.97
CA PRO A 808 10.00 9.48 31.01
C PRO A 808 9.57 9.82 32.44
N GLU A 809 8.56 10.68 32.64
CA GLU A 809 8.24 11.26 33.96
C GLU A 809 7.15 10.54 34.75
N ASN A 810 6.36 9.65 34.13
CA ASN A 810 5.19 8.99 34.75
C ASN A 810 4.23 9.97 35.45
N ARG A 811 4.04 11.15 34.84
CA ARG A 811 3.34 12.29 35.42
C ARG A 811 1.83 12.08 35.45
N LEU A 812 1.22 12.29 36.64
CA LEU A 812 -0.22 12.40 36.79
C LEU A 812 -0.72 13.76 36.25
N ILE A 813 -1.73 13.71 35.40
CA ILE A 813 -2.54 14.85 34.96
C ILE A 813 -3.92 14.67 35.60
N THR A 814 -4.44 15.68 36.28
CA THR A 814 -5.72 15.61 37.01
C THR A 814 -6.54 16.91 36.89
N LYS A 815 -7.86 16.80 37.01
CA LYS A 815 -8.82 17.90 36.97
C LYS A 815 -10.07 17.55 37.79
N VAL A 816 -10.64 18.53 38.47
CA VAL A 816 -12.02 18.45 38.98
C VAL A 816 -12.97 19.06 37.95
N LEU A 817 -14.01 18.31 37.59
CA LEU A 817 -15.05 18.62 36.62
C LEU A 817 -16.36 19.00 37.32
N GLN A 818 -17.13 19.90 36.73
CA GLN A 818 -18.49 20.25 37.13
C GLN A 818 -19.53 19.72 36.12
N LYS A 819 -20.82 19.75 36.48
CA LYS A 819 -21.94 19.47 35.55
C LYS A 819 -21.79 20.28 34.25
N GLY A 820 -21.70 19.58 33.12
CA GLY A 820 -21.50 20.15 31.78
C GLY A 820 -20.05 20.15 31.30
N ASP A 821 -19.06 19.93 32.17
CA ASP A 821 -17.66 19.81 31.77
C ASP A 821 -17.40 18.48 31.03
N VAL A 822 -16.47 18.53 30.09
CA VAL A 822 -15.99 17.40 29.28
C VAL A 822 -14.49 17.19 29.52
N PHE A 823 -14.06 15.93 29.62
CA PHE A 823 -12.65 15.55 29.74
C PHE A 823 -12.33 14.38 28.81
N VAL A 824 -11.06 14.28 28.38
CA VAL A 824 -10.61 13.27 27.40
C VAL A 824 -9.44 12.49 27.96
N PHE A 825 -9.58 11.17 28.01
CA PHE A 825 -8.53 10.23 28.41
C PHE A 825 -7.89 9.60 27.16
N PRO A 826 -6.60 9.85 26.89
CA PRO A 826 -5.94 9.30 25.70
C PRO A 826 -5.91 7.77 25.70
N ILE A 827 -6.09 7.19 24.52
CA ILE A 827 -6.03 5.74 24.28
C ILE A 827 -4.83 5.06 24.95
N GLY A 828 -5.08 3.93 25.61
CA GLY A 828 -4.05 3.10 26.25
C GLY A 828 -3.50 3.62 27.58
N LEU A 829 -3.70 4.88 27.98
CA LEU A 829 -3.19 5.41 29.25
C LEU A 829 -4.01 4.95 30.46
N VAL A 830 -3.31 4.74 31.59
CA VAL A 830 -3.95 4.40 32.87
C VAL A 830 -4.63 5.63 33.46
N HIS A 831 -5.92 5.51 33.75
CA HIS A 831 -6.76 6.62 34.21
C HIS A 831 -7.82 6.16 35.23
N TYR A 832 -8.40 7.14 35.93
CA TYR A 832 -9.42 6.94 36.96
C TYR A 832 -10.41 8.11 37.02
N GLN A 833 -11.56 7.86 37.65
CA GLN A 833 -12.59 8.84 37.97
C GLN A 833 -13.05 8.66 39.43
N ARG A 834 -13.30 9.75 40.16
CA ARG A 834 -13.60 9.74 41.59
C ARG A 834 -14.62 10.81 41.98
N ASN A 835 -15.66 10.41 42.69
CA ASN A 835 -16.56 11.34 43.37
C ASN A 835 -15.86 11.90 44.62
N MET A 836 -15.83 13.23 44.74
CA MET A 836 -15.23 13.96 45.86
C MET A 836 -16.27 14.65 46.76
N GLY A 837 -17.57 14.39 46.52
CA GLY A 837 -18.67 15.01 47.23
C GLY A 837 -19.53 14.03 48.04
N ASN A 838 -20.34 14.60 48.94
CA ASN A 838 -21.34 13.89 49.74
C ASN A 838 -22.66 13.59 48.99
N ALA A 839 -22.73 13.91 47.69
CA ALA A 839 -23.88 13.66 46.83
C ALA A 839 -23.54 12.64 45.74
N ASN A 840 -24.55 12.02 45.13
CA ASN A 840 -24.35 11.16 43.97
C ASN A 840 -23.82 11.97 42.76
N VAL A 841 -23.05 11.31 41.91
CA VAL A 841 -22.53 11.88 40.65
C VAL A 841 -22.96 10.98 39.50
N VAL A 842 -23.33 11.58 38.37
CA VAL A 842 -23.70 10.87 37.14
C VAL A 842 -22.87 11.43 35.99
N ALA A 843 -22.23 10.54 35.23
CA ALA A 843 -21.50 10.88 34.03
C ALA A 843 -21.86 9.94 32.87
N ILE A 844 -21.63 10.40 31.64
CA ILE A 844 -21.64 9.57 30.43
C ILE A 844 -20.28 9.68 29.77
N ALA A 845 -19.74 8.54 29.34
CA ALA A 845 -18.52 8.48 28.55
C ALA A 845 -18.80 7.88 27.16
N ALA A 846 -18.25 8.50 26.12
CA ALA A 846 -18.22 7.97 24.76
C ALA A 846 -16.82 7.46 24.45
N LEU A 847 -16.72 6.28 23.85
CA LEU A 847 -15.43 5.63 23.56
C LEU A 847 -15.25 5.44 22.05
N SER A 848 -14.05 5.75 21.55
CA SER A 848 -13.70 5.65 20.13
C SER A 848 -13.46 4.20 19.63
N SER A 849 -14.25 3.25 20.12
CA SER A 849 -14.37 1.89 19.58
C SER A 849 -15.70 1.27 19.99
N GLN A 850 -16.27 0.43 19.13
CA GLN A 850 -17.40 -0.46 19.42
C GLN A 850 -17.05 -1.59 20.41
N ASN A 851 -15.75 -1.84 20.63
CA ASN A 851 -15.25 -2.73 21.66
C ASN A 851 -13.93 -2.18 22.24
N PRO A 852 -13.97 -1.19 23.14
CA PRO A 852 -12.78 -0.48 23.65
C PRO A 852 -11.80 -1.39 24.38
N GLY A 853 -12.28 -2.51 24.92
CA GLY A 853 -11.58 -3.32 25.92
C GLY A 853 -11.47 -2.59 27.26
N VAL A 854 -11.37 -3.31 28.37
CA VAL A 854 -11.16 -2.72 29.69
C VAL A 854 -10.11 -3.56 30.42
N ILE A 855 -9.06 -2.92 30.90
CA ILE A 855 -8.05 -3.56 31.75
C ILE A 855 -8.00 -2.79 33.07
N THR A 856 -8.74 -3.26 34.07
CA THR A 856 -8.64 -2.76 35.45
C THR A 856 -7.35 -3.28 36.05
N ILE A 857 -6.42 -2.38 36.40
CA ILE A 857 -5.02 -2.75 36.68
C ILE A 857 -4.92 -3.73 37.85
N ALA A 858 -5.66 -3.48 38.95
CA ALA A 858 -5.64 -4.38 40.10
C ALA A 858 -6.19 -5.78 39.78
N ASN A 859 -7.28 -5.89 39.01
CA ASN A 859 -7.86 -7.18 38.63
C ASN A 859 -6.96 -7.95 37.65
N ALA A 860 -6.27 -7.25 36.74
CA ALA A 860 -5.37 -7.88 35.77
C ALA A 860 -4.07 -8.40 36.41
N VAL A 861 -3.69 -7.89 37.59
CA VAL A 861 -2.46 -8.22 38.31
C VAL A 861 -2.68 -9.18 39.48
N PHE A 862 -3.72 -8.94 40.29
CA PHE A 862 -3.98 -9.70 41.52
C PHE A 862 -5.16 -10.68 41.38
N GLY A 863 -6.12 -10.41 40.49
CA GLY A 863 -7.30 -11.26 40.20
C GLY A 863 -7.20 -12.01 38.87
N SER A 864 -6.01 -12.44 38.48
CA SER A 864 -5.81 -13.21 37.24
C SER A 864 -6.13 -14.69 37.46
N THR A 865 -6.64 -15.36 36.42
CA THR A 865 -6.84 -16.82 36.43
C THR A 865 -6.15 -17.44 35.20
N PRO A 866 -5.08 -18.26 35.38
CA PRO A 866 -4.42 -18.58 36.64
C PRO A 866 -3.77 -17.37 37.32
N GLU A 867 -3.54 -17.47 38.63
CA GLU A 867 -2.89 -16.43 39.44
C GLU A 867 -1.45 -16.18 38.97
N ILE A 868 -1.02 -14.91 38.96
CA ILE A 868 0.42 -14.60 38.82
C ILE A 868 1.16 -15.11 40.08
N PRO A 869 2.27 -15.86 39.92
CA PRO A 869 3.07 -16.35 41.04
C PRO A 869 3.46 -15.25 42.04
N ASN A 870 3.28 -15.55 43.33
CA ASN A 870 3.50 -14.62 44.42
C ASN A 870 4.92 -14.03 44.43
N ASP A 871 5.94 -14.81 44.07
CA ASP A 871 7.34 -14.36 44.03
C ASP A 871 7.62 -13.33 42.92
N ILE A 872 6.89 -13.39 41.80
CA ILE A 872 6.94 -12.38 40.73
C ILE A 872 6.32 -11.08 41.24
N LEU A 873 5.13 -11.14 41.85
CA LEU A 873 4.44 -9.95 42.37
C LEU A 873 5.20 -9.29 43.54
N VAL A 874 5.77 -10.08 44.46
CA VAL A 874 6.66 -9.60 45.54
C VAL A 874 7.82 -8.78 44.96
N ARG A 875 8.49 -9.27 43.91
CA ARG A 875 9.61 -8.57 43.27
C ARG A 875 9.17 -7.36 42.44
N ALA A 876 8.04 -7.45 41.75
CA ALA A 876 7.55 -6.39 40.87
C ALA A 876 7.01 -5.18 41.66
N PHE A 877 6.31 -5.41 42.76
CA PHE A 877 5.68 -4.36 43.57
C PHE A 877 6.45 -4.01 44.86
N GLN A 878 7.52 -4.77 45.19
CA GLN A 878 8.33 -4.59 46.40
C GLN A 878 7.49 -4.71 47.70
N LEU A 879 6.57 -5.68 47.70
CA LEU A 879 5.64 -5.97 48.80
C LEU A 879 5.95 -7.30 49.47
N ASP A 880 5.66 -7.43 50.76
CA ASP A 880 5.71 -8.71 51.47
C ASP A 880 4.78 -9.76 50.85
N LYS A 881 5.20 -11.03 50.87
CA LYS A 881 4.40 -12.15 50.36
C LYS A 881 3.01 -12.21 51.00
N ASN A 882 2.91 -11.95 52.30
CA ASN A 882 1.64 -11.94 53.02
C ASN A 882 0.70 -10.82 52.53
N VAL A 883 1.25 -9.67 52.11
CA VAL A 883 0.48 -8.57 51.52
C VAL A 883 0.04 -8.92 50.10
N VAL A 884 0.91 -9.54 49.29
CA VAL A 884 0.54 -10.03 47.96
C VAL A 884 -0.58 -11.07 48.03
N SER A 885 -0.43 -12.12 48.85
CA SER A 885 -1.47 -13.15 49.03
C SER A 885 -2.78 -12.56 49.61
N TYR A 886 -2.69 -11.57 50.51
CA TYR A 886 -3.86 -10.83 50.99
C TYR A 886 -4.55 -10.05 49.86
N LEU A 887 -3.81 -9.34 49.02
CA LEU A 887 -4.35 -8.59 47.87
C LEU A 887 -5.00 -9.53 46.84
N GLN A 888 -4.37 -10.67 46.53
CA GLN A 888 -4.98 -11.69 45.67
C GLN A 888 -6.30 -12.21 46.25
N SER A 889 -6.39 -12.41 47.57
CA SER A 889 -7.65 -12.82 48.25
C SER A 889 -8.78 -11.76 48.27
N LYS A 890 -8.64 -10.64 47.53
CA LYS A 890 -9.66 -9.58 47.38
C LYS A 890 -10.24 -9.43 45.98
N PHE A 891 -9.78 -10.23 45.01
CA PHE A 891 -10.25 -10.24 43.62
C PHE A 891 -10.73 -11.64 43.22
#